data_AF-A0A1B7MUP6-F1
#
_entry.id   AF-A0A1B7MUP6-F1
#
_cell.length_a   1.000
_cell.length_b   1.000
_cell.length_c   1.000
_cell.angle_alpha   90.00
_cell.angle_beta   90.00
_cell.angle_gamma   90.00
#
_symmetry.space_group_name_H-M   'P 1'
#
loop_
_entity.id
_entity.type
_entity.pdbx_description
1 polymer ?
#
loop_
_entity_poly.entity_id
_entity_poly.type
_entity_poly.pdbx_seq_one_letter_code
_entity_poly.pdbx_strand_id
1 'polypeptide(L)'
;MVASKTKKTSKYTYAERVLSAFSQAQKEHRRHSVHLATLRAHVRKTAKDRKDKLGPQWASWVGKAVKRLEEQGVLQPVDSSGYVGMTPEGKKVLSYARRKLLPTAAGEVSHAQEDAVWKNVTEHFSPSGHKRQRARSVSRLRSAVAEEEIEEEDSASVRGSPRSKRQRRAQSPVKSPERPLSKMTKTELQTKIRELQRAKFTDQQLKADLADREGQLRKVQDELKQLKFSAQRARAVMHEEELTELDEYEFQDQMDQEFPVPEIASFDVHTPRAGTPAGQGAGLPRTQSGSIIHDISMRPTPAPSSPGAEHDKRYQGGDDVFADQQLEHPRTPESLPGRIIETDEQQNLIIADRATGFQTLKDLVSRVQNENENYKSRVIGLEGETQRLQIILNELETRKQDLQQCLADRDNKIMELRSTVLENEQATVDLNETIDRKEASLSALSTEVEMLLCSKNEFIVRVQGMEEELAAARTENRRLTEELVSSHRAAETLQERMAELIRTTEERQGELAQALSVAQSEAGHGAVLAQELLVMNESTQELEKQLSNARNTVTVLGTELGETVERNSQLELTLDGSRKEVEELKGKIMSTKQREVELTSKLLAADATRQSLDETITSMKNESRAEQVKAQTTILGLLEKIDGLQTLRDNEAEAESFRGRIGALEGVIEGLRLIIQNANDGQKTALAAFNSCKEELGHAQSALTAEQTTCDVLRVALTEAQEQVSRLMLAKAADESTIATLRAAYEKWKKMQTECLSEMESTVCYLVIHPLYMRY
;
A
#
# COMPACT_ATOMS: atom_id res chain seq x y z
N MET A 1 -31.41 23.35 -42.45
CA MET A 1 -31.92 22.15 -41.72
C MET A 1 -31.00 21.89 -40.54
N VAL A 2 -31.52 21.71 -39.31
CA VAL A 2 -30.67 21.50 -38.12
C VAL A 2 -30.33 20.02 -37.97
N ALA A 3 -29.04 19.66 -38.12
CA ALA A 3 -28.57 18.29 -37.98
C ALA A 3 -28.59 17.84 -36.50
N SER A 4 -29.67 17.19 -36.08
CA SER A 4 -29.85 16.62 -34.74
C SER A 4 -28.89 15.45 -34.51
N LYS A 5 -27.69 15.76 -34.03
CA LYS A 5 -26.62 14.79 -33.69
C LYS A 5 -27.15 13.75 -32.70
N THR A 6 -27.52 12.57 -33.19
CA THR A 6 -28.05 11.47 -32.38
C THR A 6 -27.02 11.03 -31.34
N LYS A 7 -27.47 10.79 -30.10
CA LYS A 7 -26.59 10.34 -29.01
C LYS A 7 -25.92 9.02 -29.42
N LYS A 8 -24.58 8.98 -29.40
CA LYS A 8 -23.80 7.80 -29.76
C LYS A 8 -24.12 6.65 -28.80
N THR A 9 -24.90 5.68 -29.26
CA THR A 9 -25.20 4.46 -28.50
C THR A 9 -23.94 3.59 -28.34
N SER A 10 -23.82 2.91 -27.20
CA SER A 10 -22.76 1.94 -26.95
C SER A 10 -22.92 0.74 -27.90
N LYS A 11 -21.87 0.41 -28.64
CA LYS A 11 -21.86 -0.76 -29.54
C LYS A 11 -21.71 -2.04 -28.74
N TYR A 12 -22.81 -2.76 -28.51
CA TYR A 12 -22.78 -4.03 -27.78
C TYR A 12 -21.96 -5.10 -28.49
N THR A 13 -21.10 -5.81 -27.76
CA THR A 13 -20.37 -6.98 -28.28
C THR A 13 -21.30 -8.18 -28.48
N TYR A 14 -20.89 -9.16 -29.27
CA TYR A 14 -21.70 -10.38 -29.46
C TYR A 14 -21.77 -11.25 -28.20
N ALA A 15 -20.83 -11.13 -27.26
CA ALA A 15 -20.91 -11.80 -25.96
C ALA A 15 -22.01 -11.17 -25.07
N GLU A 16 -22.02 -9.84 -24.92
CA GLU A 16 -23.08 -9.10 -24.21
C GLU A 16 -24.48 -9.41 -24.78
N ARG A 17 -24.62 -9.38 -26.12
CA ARG A 17 -25.87 -9.73 -26.80
C ARG A 17 -26.32 -11.17 -26.51
N VAL A 18 -25.38 -12.13 -26.48
CA VAL A 18 -25.68 -13.53 -26.18
C VAL A 18 -26.09 -13.73 -24.73
N LEU A 19 -25.41 -13.10 -23.76
CA LEU A 19 -25.77 -13.20 -22.34
C LEU A 19 -27.13 -12.55 -22.04
N SER A 20 -27.41 -11.39 -22.64
CA SER A 20 -28.74 -10.75 -22.57
C SER A 20 -29.83 -11.64 -23.18
N ALA A 21 -29.58 -12.21 -24.37
CA ALA A 21 -30.52 -13.12 -25.04
C ALA A 21 -30.74 -14.42 -24.25
N PHE A 22 -29.69 -14.96 -23.62
CA PHE A 22 -29.76 -16.15 -22.76
C PHE A 22 -30.64 -15.90 -21.53
N SER A 23 -30.40 -14.80 -20.80
CA SER A 23 -31.22 -14.47 -19.63
C SER A 23 -32.67 -14.11 -19.99
N GLN A 24 -32.91 -13.57 -21.19
CA GLN A 24 -34.27 -13.34 -21.68
C GLN A 24 -34.98 -14.66 -22.02
N ALA A 25 -34.33 -15.56 -22.77
CA ALA A 25 -34.87 -16.88 -23.09
C ALA A 25 -35.11 -17.75 -21.84
N GLN A 26 -34.21 -17.68 -20.84
CA GLN A 26 -34.40 -18.34 -19.55
C GLN A 26 -35.62 -17.78 -18.79
N LYS A 27 -35.87 -16.46 -18.84
CA LYS A 27 -37.05 -15.82 -18.23
C LYS A 27 -38.35 -16.15 -18.98
N GLU A 28 -38.30 -16.22 -20.32
CA GLU A 28 -39.45 -16.49 -21.20
C GLU A 28 -39.87 -17.98 -21.17
N HIS A 29 -38.91 -18.92 -21.07
CA HIS A 29 -39.19 -20.37 -21.13
C HIS A 29 -39.05 -21.11 -19.78
N ARG A 30 -38.60 -20.45 -18.71
CA ARG A 30 -38.32 -21.04 -17.37
C ARG A 30 -37.32 -22.23 -17.35
N ARG A 31 -36.59 -22.51 -18.44
CA ARG A 31 -35.61 -23.61 -18.55
C ARG A 31 -34.18 -23.16 -18.23
N HIS A 32 -33.38 -24.05 -17.64
CA HIS A 32 -31.97 -23.78 -17.29
C HIS A 32 -30.98 -23.93 -18.45
N SER A 33 -31.40 -24.56 -19.54
CA SER A 33 -30.66 -24.68 -20.80
C SER A 33 -31.43 -24.03 -21.96
N VAL A 34 -30.70 -23.50 -22.94
CA VAL A 34 -31.25 -22.82 -24.11
C VAL A 34 -30.53 -23.30 -25.37
N HIS A 35 -31.29 -23.74 -26.37
CA HIS A 35 -30.74 -24.18 -27.65
C HIS A 35 -30.16 -23.01 -28.48
N LEU A 36 -29.06 -23.25 -29.19
CA LEU A 36 -28.35 -22.21 -29.97
C LEU A 36 -29.23 -21.49 -31.01
N ALA A 37 -30.24 -22.16 -31.58
CA ALA A 37 -31.20 -21.51 -32.49
C ALA A 37 -32.08 -20.48 -31.76
N THR A 38 -32.52 -20.78 -30.53
CA THR A 38 -33.32 -19.89 -29.69
C THR A 38 -32.53 -18.66 -29.26
N LEU A 39 -31.23 -18.83 -28.96
CA LEU A 39 -30.31 -17.71 -28.71
C LEU A 39 -30.14 -16.81 -29.94
N ARG A 40 -29.98 -17.39 -31.15
CA ARG A 40 -29.94 -16.62 -32.40
C ARG A 40 -31.25 -15.85 -32.65
N ALA A 41 -32.40 -16.47 -32.40
CA ALA A 41 -33.69 -15.79 -32.52
C ALA A 41 -33.82 -14.61 -31.54
N HIS A 42 -33.43 -14.79 -30.28
CA HIS A 42 -33.44 -13.73 -29.28
C HIS A 42 -32.46 -12.59 -29.60
N VAL A 43 -31.21 -12.88 -30.01
CA VAL A 43 -30.27 -11.83 -30.45
C VAL A 43 -30.83 -11.01 -31.62
N ARG A 44 -31.61 -11.62 -32.53
CA ARG A 44 -32.31 -10.90 -33.61
C ARG A 44 -33.50 -10.07 -33.09
N LYS A 45 -34.29 -10.60 -32.14
CA LYS A 45 -35.41 -9.92 -31.44
C LYS A 45 -34.87 -8.66 -30.74
N THR A 46 -33.98 -8.83 -29.76
CA THR A 46 -33.38 -7.74 -28.96
C THR A 46 -32.66 -6.69 -29.83
N ALA A 47 -31.99 -7.08 -30.93
CA ALA A 47 -31.36 -6.12 -31.83
C ALA A 47 -32.37 -5.30 -32.63
N LYS A 48 -33.47 -5.90 -33.10
CA LYS A 48 -34.57 -5.18 -33.77
C LYS A 48 -35.20 -4.17 -32.81
N ASP A 49 -35.49 -4.61 -31.57
CA ASP A 49 -36.16 -3.80 -30.55
C ASP A 49 -35.30 -2.60 -30.14
N ARG A 50 -33.98 -2.81 -29.97
CA ARG A 50 -32.98 -1.77 -29.69
C ARG A 50 -32.54 -0.96 -30.91
N LYS A 51 -33.10 -1.22 -32.11
CA LYS A 51 -32.74 -0.59 -33.40
C LYS A 51 -31.24 -0.72 -33.76
N ASP A 52 -30.61 -1.80 -33.30
CA ASP A 52 -29.19 -2.10 -33.48
C ASP A 52 -28.96 -2.94 -34.77
N LYS A 53 -27.98 -2.55 -35.59
CA LYS A 53 -27.68 -3.19 -36.88
C LYS A 53 -26.77 -4.41 -36.70
N LEU A 54 -27.34 -5.60 -36.77
CA LEU A 54 -26.61 -6.86 -36.91
C LEU A 54 -25.88 -6.92 -38.27
N GLY A 55 -24.62 -7.40 -38.27
CA GLY A 55 -23.84 -7.57 -39.50
C GLY A 55 -24.21 -8.82 -40.29
N PRO A 56 -23.78 -8.97 -41.56
CA PRO A 56 -24.24 -10.06 -42.43
C PRO A 56 -23.94 -11.46 -41.87
N GLN A 57 -22.82 -11.65 -41.16
CA GLN A 57 -22.43 -12.92 -40.54
C GLN A 57 -22.85 -13.06 -39.06
N TRP A 58 -23.80 -12.25 -38.57
CA TRP A 58 -24.19 -12.22 -37.15
C TRP A 58 -24.50 -13.60 -36.54
N ALA A 59 -25.12 -14.52 -37.27
CA ALA A 59 -25.46 -15.86 -36.77
C ALA A 59 -24.22 -16.77 -36.54
N SER A 60 -23.15 -16.53 -37.31
CA SER A 60 -21.83 -17.14 -37.09
C SER A 60 -21.12 -16.47 -35.91
N TRP A 61 -21.21 -15.14 -35.79
CA TRP A 61 -20.63 -14.40 -34.67
C TRP A 61 -21.30 -14.72 -33.33
N VAL A 62 -22.61 -14.98 -33.32
CA VAL A 62 -23.33 -15.54 -32.15
C VAL A 62 -22.79 -16.92 -31.78
N GLY A 63 -22.60 -17.83 -32.74
CA GLY A 63 -22.00 -19.15 -32.47
C GLY A 63 -20.57 -19.06 -31.92
N LYS A 64 -19.75 -18.15 -32.47
CA LYS A 64 -18.39 -17.87 -31.98
C LYS A 64 -18.38 -17.18 -30.61
N ALA A 65 -19.41 -16.40 -30.27
CA ALA A 65 -19.56 -15.78 -28.95
C ALA A 65 -20.01 -16.80 -27.90
N VAL A 66 -20.94 -17.69 -28.23
CA VAL A 66 -21.34 -18.84 -27.40
C VAL A 66 -20.13 -19.72 -27.11
N LYS A 67 -19.40 -20.18 -28.14
CA LYS A 67 -18.19 -20.99 -27.94
C LYS A 67 -17.12 -20.28 -27.12
N ARG A 68 -16.97 -18.97 -27.24
CA ARG A 68 -16.07 -18.20 -26.37
C ARG A 68 -16.52 -18.14 -24.91
N LEU A 69 -17.82 -18.03 -24.66
CA LEU A 69 -18.37 -18.06 -23.31
C LEU A 69 -18.28 -19.47 -22.69
N GLU A 70 -18.25 -20.52 -23.50
CA GLU A 70 -17.91 -21.90 -23.11
C GLU A 70 -16.40 -22.05 -22.81
N GLU A 71 -15.52 -21.59 -23.71
CA GLU A 71 -14.05 -21.52 -23.50
C GLU A 71 -13.66 -20.68 -22.26
N GLN A 72 -14.51 -19.72 -21.88
CA GLN A 72 -14.37 -18.87 -20.68
C GLN A 72 -15.01 -19.45 -19.42
N GLY A 73 -15.68 -20.60 -19.48
CA GLY A 73 -16.35 -21.23 -18.33
C GLY A 73 -17.58 -20.48 -17.81
N VAL A 74 -18.18 -19.58 -18.59
CA VAL A 74 -19.43 -18.85 -18.25
C VAL A 74 -20.65 -19.68 -18.62
N LEU A 75 -20.55 -20.33 -19.78
CA LEU A 75 -21.54 -21.25 -20.32
C LEU A 75 -20.93 -22.65 -20.44
N GLN A 76 -21.78 -23.66 -20.60
CA GLN A 76 -21.38 -25.06 -20.77
C GLN A 76 -22.38 -25.75 -21.71
N PRO A 77 -21.94 -26.57 -22.67
CA PRO A 77 -22.85 -27.45 -23.40
C PRO A 77 -23.46 -28.45 -22.41
N VAL A 78 -24.79 -28.49 -22.33
CA VAL A 78 -25.51 -29.44 -21.46
C VAL A 78 -25.58 -30.80 -22.14
N ASP A 79 -25.81 -30.79 -23.46
CA ASP A 79 -25.93 -31.96 -24.31
C ASP A 79 -25.21 -31.74 -25.64
N SER A 80 -24.77 -32.83 -26.29
CA SER A 80 -24.23 -32.82 -27.66
C SER A 80 -25.22 -32.28 -28.72
N SER A 81 -26.50 -32.10 -28.35
CA SER A 81 -27.59 -31.60 -29.21
C SER A 81 -27.63 -30.07 -29.36
N GLY A 82 -26.61 -29.34 -28.88
CA GLY A 82 -26.50 -27.88 -29.06
C GLY A 82 -27.29 -27.04 -28.06
N TYR A 83 -27.66 -27.63 -26.92
CA TYR A 83 -28.19 -26.92 -25.76
C TYR A 83 -27.06 -26.40 -24.88
N VAL A 84 -27.17 -25.13 -24.49
CA VAL A 84 -26.18 -24.43 -23.68
C VAL A 84 -26.82 -24.05 -22.35
N GLY A 85 -26.11 -24.27 -21.25
CA GLY A 85 -26.48 -23.88 -19.90
C GLY A 85 -25.47 -22.90 -19.31
N MET A 86 -25.82 -22.26 -18.19
CA MET A 86 -24.92 -21.37 -17.46
C MET A 86 -24.26 -22.12 -16.30
N THR A 87 -22.93 -22.06 -16.23
CA THR A 87 -22.12 -22.79 -15.24
C THR A 87 -22.40 -22.30 -13.81
N PRO A 88 -22.05 -23.07 -12.76
CA PRO A 88 -22.05 -22.58 -11.39
C PRO A 88 -21.25 -21.27 -11.23
N GLU A 89 -20.13 -21.12 -11.93
CA GLU A 89 -19.29 -19.93 -11.84
C GLU A 89 -19.88 -18.72 -12.59
N GLY A 90 -20.45 -18.93 -13.78
CA GLY A 90 -21.23 -17.91 -14.50
C GLY A 90 -22.43 -17.45 -13.68
N LYS A 91 -23.12 -18.38 -12.99
CA LYS A 91 -24.21 -18.06 -12.05
C LYS A 91 -23.71 -17.21 -10.86
N LYS A 92 -22.57 -17.53 -10.25
CA LYS A 92 -21.98 -16.73 -9.16
C LYS A 92 -21.63 -15.31 -9.63
N VAL A 93 -20.88 -15.18 -10.73
CA VAL A 93 -20.42 -13.88 -11.24
C VAL A 93 -21.59 -13.03 -11.73
N LEU A 94 -22.62 -13.61 -12.36
CA LEU A 94 -23.85 -12.89 -12.66
C LEU A 94 -24.57 -12.41 -11.39
N SER A 95 -24.66 -13.26 -10.36
CA SER A 95 -25.30 -12.91 -9.08
C SER A 95 -24.51 -11.86 -8.29
N TYR A 96 -23.19 -11.80 -8.47
CA TYR A 96 -22.34 -10.74 -7.95
C TYR A 96 -22.51 -9.44 -8.74
N ALA A 97 -22.43 -9.47 -10.07
CA ALA A 97 -22.62 -8.32 -10.94
C ALA A 97 -24.01 -7.68 -10.76
N ARG A 98 -25.07 -8.50 -10.62
CA ARG A 98 -26.42 -8.04 -10.25
C ARG A 98 -26.43 -7.34 -8.90
N ARG A 99 -25.96 -7.97 -7.82
CA ARG A 99 -25.90 -7.33 -6.48
C ARG A 99 -25.07 -6.04 -6.47
N LYS A 100 -24.03 -5.95 -7.29
CA LYS A 100 -23.15 -4.77 -7.40
C LYS A 100 -23.76 -3.59 -8.17
N LEU A 101 -24.65 -3.86 -9.15
CA LEU A 101 -25.15 -2.85 -10.10
C LEU A 101 -26.67 -2.64 -10.02
N LEU A 102 -27.39 -3.49 -9.28
CA LEU A 102 -28.83 -3.43 -9.02
C LEU A 102 -29.07 -3.58 -7.50
N PRO A 103 -28.83 -2.53 -6.69
CA PRO A 103 -28.93 -2.63 -5.22
C PRO A 103 -30.36 -2.82 -4.69
N THR A 104 -31.38 -2.50 -5.48
CA THR A 104 -32.80 -2.46 -5.05
C THR A 104 -33.64 -3.42 -5.89
N ALA A 105 -34.22 -4.44 -5.27
CA ALA A 105 -34.93 -5.53 -5.95
C ALA A 105 -36.39 -5.22 -6.37
N ALA A 106 -36.89 -4.00 -6.11
CA ALA A 106 -38.32 -3.67 -6.13
C ALA A 106 -38.75 -2.66 -7.22
N GLY A 107 -37.91 -2.39 -8.22
CA GLY A 107 -38.22 -1.49 -9.33
C GLY A 107 -38.02 -2.14 -10.70
N GLU A 108 -38.68 -1.63 -11.74
CA GLU A 108 -38.42 -2.05 -13.11
C GLU A 108 -36.97 -1.75 -13.48
N VAL A 109 -36.20 -2.80 -13.77
CA VAL A 109 -34.78 -2.66 -14.09
C VAL A 109 -34.63 -2.00 -15.45
N SER A 110 -33.99 -0.82 -15.48
CA SER A 110 -33.71 -0.14 -16.74
C SER A 110 -32.74 -0.97 -17.58
N HIS A 111 -33.01 -1.15 -18.88
CA HIS A 111 -32.12 -1.90 -19.78
C HIS A 111 -30.65 -1.42 -19.72
N ALA A 112 -30.41 -0.13 -19.49
CA ALA A 112 -29.06 0.41 -19.35
C ALA A 112 -28.30 -0.14 -18.11
N GLN A 113 -29.03 -0.56 -17.06
CA GLN A 113 -28.46 -1.22 -15.89
C GLN A 113 -28.24 -2.72 -16.14
N GLU A 114 -29.16 -3.40 -16.84
CA GLU A 114 -28.93 -4.78 -17.32
C GLU A 114 -27.67 -4.86 -18.20
N ASP A 115 -27.50 -3.90 -19.10
CA ASP A 115 -26.35 -3.79 -20.00
C ASP A 115 -25.03 -3.59 -19.23
N ALA A 116 -25.06 -2.84 -18.13
CA ALA A 116 -23.91 -2.72 -17.24
C ALA A 116 -23.56 -4.05 -16.55
N VAL A 117 -24.56 -4.85 -16.17
CA VAL A 117 -24.37 -6.21 -15.64
C VAL A 117 -23.74 -7.13 -16.69
N TRP A 118 -24.29 -7.19 -17.91
CA TRP A 118 -23.76 -8.05 -18.98
C TRP A 118 -22.33 -7.67 -19.39
N LYS A 119 -22.03 -6.37 -19.43
CA LYS A 119 -20.68 -5.86 -19.65
C LYS A 119 -19.73 -6.26 -18.51
N ASN A 120 -20.14 -6.15 -17.24
CA ASN A 120 -19.29 -6.51 -16.11
C ASN A 120 -19.01 -8.03 -16.04
N VAL A 121 -19.99 -8.88 -16.35
CA VAL A 121 -19.79 -10.33 -16.50
C VAL A 121 -18.81 -10.63 -17.64
N THR A 122 -18.98 -9.98 -18.81
CA THR A 122 -18.09 -10.17 -19.97
C THR A 122 -16.66 -9.70 -19.66
N GLU A 123 -16.49 -8.62 -18.89
CA GLU A 123 -15.19 -8.12 -18.44
C GLU A 123 -14.51 -9.06 -17.44
N HIS A 124 -15.26 -9.67 -16.51
CA HIS A 124 -14.74 -10.57 -15.49
C HIS A 124 -14.07 -11.83 -16.08
N PHE A 125 -14.66 -12.39 -17.15
CA PHE A 125 -14.14 -13.60 -17.81
C PHE A 125 -13.28 -13.31 -19.05
N SER A 126 -13.13 -12.05 -19.46
CA SER A 126 -12.23 -11.67 -20.55
C SER A 126 -10.77 -11.73 -20.08
N PRO A 127 -9.89 -12.55 -20.69
CA PRO A 127 -8.47 -12.58 -20.34
C PRO A 127 -7.80 -11.26 -20.78
N SER A 128 -7.87 -10.25 -19.90
CA SER A 128 -7.35 -8.90 -20.12
C SER A 128 -5.84 -8.86 -19.96
N GLY A 129 -5.13 -9.41 -20.96
CA GLY A 129 -3.70 -9.16 -21.14
C GLY A 129 -3.46 -7.65 -21.14
N HIS A 130 -2.61 -7.18 -20.21
CA HIS A 130 -2.60 -5.80 -19.72
C HIS A 130 -2.26 -4.73 -20.77
N LYS A 131 -3.24 -4.40 -21.63
CA LYS A 131 -3.15 -3.27 -22.55
C LYS A 131 -3.37 -1.96 -21.79
N ARG A 132 -2.24 -1.40 -21.32
CA ARG A 132 -2.04 -0.03 -20.82
C ARG A 132 -3.29 0.84 -20.88
N GLN A 133 -3.83 1.21 -19.71
CA GLN A 133 -4.79 2.31 -19.62
C GLN A 133 -4.17 3.54 -20.31
N ARG A 134 -4.76 3.97 -21.43
CA ARG A 134 -4.47 5.31 -21.96
C ARG A 134 -5.11 6.30 -21.00
N ALA A 135 -4.27 7.01 -20.25
CA ALA A 135 -4.71 8.12 -19.42
C ALA A 135 -5.56 9.08 -20.27
N ARG A 136 -6.77 9.41 -19.79
CA ARG A 136 -7.61 10.43 -20.40
C ARG A 136 -7.11 11.80 -19.94
N SER A 137 -6.18 12.38 -20.69
CA SER A 137 -5.79 13.78 -20.50
C SER A 137 -7.00 14.68 -20.77
N VAL A 138 -7.55 15.30 -19.72
CA VAL A 138 -8.70 16.21 -19.80
C VAL A 138 -8.37 17.52 -19.08
N SER A 139 -7.74 18.44 -19.80
CA SER A 139 -7.71 19.87 -19.48
C SER A 139 -7.19 20.69 -20.69
N ARG A 140 -8.10 21.08 -21.59
CA ARG A 140 -7.85 22.21 -22.51
C ARG A 140 -8.14 23.51 -21.73
N LEU A 141 -7.25 24.50 -21.75
CA LEU A 141 -7.60 25.89 -21.46
C LEU A 141 -6.62 26.89 -22.10
N ARG A 142 -6.84 27.16 -23.41
CA ARG A 142 -6.49 28.32 -24.26
C ARG A 142 -6.89 27.89 -25.70
N SER A 143 -7.78 28.61 -26.38
CA SER A 143 -7.55 29.85 -27.14
C SER A 143 -6.66 29.60 -28.38
N ALA A 144 -6.98 29.97 -29.63
CA ALA A 144 -8.22 30.42 -30.31
C ALA A 144 -7.89 30.47 -31.84
N VAL A 145 -8.81 31.00 -32.67
CA VAL A 145 -8.60 31.44 -34.09
C VAL A 145 -8.57 30.32 -35.16
N ALA A 146 -9.28 30.60 -36.28
CA ALA A 146 -9.37 29.89 -37.58
C ALA A 146 -9.90 28.43 -37.54
N GLU A 147 -10.63 27.88 -38.53
CA GLU A 147 -10.67 28.05 -40.00
C GLU A 147 -9.38 27.54 -40.68
N GLU A 148 -9.39 26.82 -41.81
CA GLU A 148 -10.48 26.51 -42.77
C GLU A 148 -10.72 24.99 -42.92
N GLU A 149 -11.74 24.63 -43.70
CA GLU A 149 -11.91 23.30 -44.30
C GLU A 149 -11.07 23.20 -45.59
N ILE A 150 -10.37 22.10 -45.82
CA ILE A 150 -10.05 21.59 -47.17
C ILE A 150 -10.33 20.08 -47.15
N GLU A 151 -11.24 19.64 -48.02
CA GLU A 151 -11.41 18.24 -48.39
C GLU A 151 -10.52 17.95 -49.60
N GLU A 152 -9.93 16.75 -49.69
CA GLU A 152 -9.51 16.21 -50.99
C GLU A 152 -9.60 14.67 -50.95
N GLU A 153 -10.30 14.10 -51.92
CA GLU A 153 -10.55 12.66 -52.04
C GLU A 153 -9.56 11.99 -53.01
N ASP A 154 -9.60 10.65 -53.04
CA ASP A 154 -9.22 9.77 -54.14
C ASP A 154 -8.00 10.10 -55.02
N SER A 155 -6.98 9.24 -54.88
CA SER A 155 -6.63 8.38 -56.02
C SER A 155 -6.01 7.05 -55.57
N ALA A 156 -6.25 6.01 -56.37
CA ALA A 156 -5.94 4.63 -56.05
C ALA A 156 -4.75 4.05 -56.85
N SER A 157 -4.34 2.84 -56.44
CA SER A 157 -3.92 1.72 -57.31
C SER A 157 -2.48 1.19 -57.16
N VAL A 158 -2.30 0.00 -57.75
CA VAL A 158 -1.06 -0.77 -58.02
C VAL A 158 -0.27 -1.34 -56.82
N ARG A 159 -0.64 -2.60 -56.51
CA ARG A 159 0.19 -3.76 -56.13
C ARG A 159 1.71 -3.53 -55.94
N GLY A 160 2.23 -3.88 -54.76
CA GLY A 160 3.68 -4.04 -54.53
C GLY A 160 4.02 -4.88 -53.28
N SER A 161 4.18 -6.19 -53.44
CA SER A 161 4.71 -7.11 -52.40
C SER A 161 5.73 -8.02 -53.09
N PRO A 162 6.96 -8.16 -52.56
CA PRO A 162 7.15 -9.15 -51.50
C PRO A 162 8.21 -8.85 -50.40
N ARG A 163 7.88 -9.28 -49.17
CA ARG A 163 8.76 -10.11 -48.31
C ARG A 163 10.20 -9.59 -48.03
N SER A 164 10.35 -8.53 -47.21
CA SER A 164 11.62 -8.26 -46.51
C SER A 164 11.68 -8.96 -45.13
N LYS A 165 12.89 -9.28 -44.64
CA LYS A 165 13.08 -10.00 -43.36
C LYS A 165 13.03 -9.05 -42.16
N ARG A 166 12.27 -9.46 -41.15
CA ARG A 166 12.11 -8.87 -39.80
C ARG A 166 13.44 -8.63 -39.08
N GLN A 167 14.03 -7.43 -39.15
CA GLN A 167 15.12 -7.04 -38.25
C GLN A 167 15.28 -5.51 -38.05
N ARG A 168 14.96 -5.03 -36.85
CA ARG A 168 15.20 -3.71 -36.18
C ARG A 168 14.01 -3.44 -35.23
N ARG A 169 14.11 -2.72 -34.11
CA ARG A 169 15.17 -2.43 -33.11
C ARG A 169 14.45 -1.72 -31.93
N ALA A 170 15.13 -1.50 -30.80
CA ALA A 170 14.63 -0.74 -29.63
C ALA A 170 13.50 -1.45 -28.83
N GLN A 171 13.23 -1.11 -27.56
CA GLN A 171 13.75 -0.02 -26.73
C GLN A 171 14.55 -0.50 -25.51
N SER A 172 15.20 0.44 -24.82
CA SER A 172 16.10 0.24 -23.68
C SER A 172 15.36 0.25 -22.32
N PRO A 173 16.11 0.05 -21.22
CA PRO A 173 16.07 0.99 -20.11
C PRO A 173 17.29 1.93 -20.18
N VAL A 174 17.08 3.22 -19.93
CA VAL A 174 18.14 4.24 -19.99
C VAL A 174 19.13 4.04 -18.84
N LYS A 175 20.42 3.90 -19.17
CA LYS A 175 21.52 4.25 -18.27
C LYS A 175 22.11 5.57 -18.73
N SER A 176 22.46 6.43 -17.78
CA SER A 176 23.11 7.72 -18.02
C SER A 176 24.49 7.56 -18.68
N PRO A 177 24.97 8.58 -19.43
CA PRO A 177 26.29 8.54 -20.03
C PRO A 177 27.39 8.71 -18.97
N GLU A 178 27.90 7.59 -18.43
CA GLU A 178 29.08 7.60 -17.58
C GLU A 178 30.31 8.15 -18.36
N ARG A 179 31.16 8.92 -17.68
CA ARG A 179 32.41 9.43 -18.26
C ARG A 179 33.32 8.24 -18.64
N PRO A 180 34.03 8.28 -19.79
CA PRO A 180 34.92 7.20 -20.18
C PRO A 180 36.03 7.00 -19.13
N LEU A 181 36.39 5.74 -18.86
CA LEU A 181 37.34 5.33 -17.82
C LEU A 181 38.70 6.05 -17.89
N SER A 182 39.13 6.49 -19.08
CA SER A 182 40.36 7.27 -19.28
C SER A 182 40.31 8.72 -18.77
N LYS A 183 39.13 9.21 -18.34
CA LYS A 183 38.93 10.55 -17.77
C LYS A 183 38.48 10.53 -16.30
N MET A 184 38.44 9.36 -15.66
CA MET A 184 38.14 9.24 -14.23
C MET A 184 39.43 9.40 -13.41
N THR A 185 39.35 10.14 -12.32
CA THR A 185 40.46 10.32 -11.38
C THR A 185 40.75 9.02 -10.61
N LYS A 186 41.97 8.90 -10.05
CA LYS A 186 42.44 7.69 -9.35
C LYS A 186 41.51 7.26 -8.20
N THR A 187 40.87 8.21 -7.53
CA THR A 187 39.88 7.99 -6.46
C THR A 187 38.55 7.46 -7.01
N GLU A 188 38.02 8.07 -8.08
CA GLU A 188 36.81 7.61 -8.77
C GLU A 188 36.99 6.20 -9.37
N LEU A 189 38.17 5.87 -9.89
CA LEU A 189 38.49 4.51 -10.35
C LEU A 189 38.51 3.50 -9.19
N GLN A 190 39.03 3.87 -8.02
CA GLN A 190 38.99 2.99 -6.84
C GLN A 190 37.58 2.78 -6.30
N THR A 191 36.70 3.80 -6.33
CA THR A 191 35.29 3.60 -5.95
C THR A 191 34.56 2.73 -6.98
N LYS A 192 34.78 2.95 -8.28
CA LYS A 192 34.21 2.11 -9.35
C LYS A 192 34.64 0.64 -9.26
N ILE A 193 35.89 0.37 -8.89
CA ILE A 193 36.39 -1.00 -8.65
C ILE A 193 35.68 -1.65 -7.44
N ARG A 194 35.52 -0.93 -6.32
CA ARG A 194 34.79 -1.44 -5.15
C ARG A 194 33.30 -1.64 -5.43
N GLU A 195 32.69 -0.77 -6.22
CA GLU A 195 31.30 -0.89 -6.70
C GLU A 195 31.14 -2.16 -7.55
N LEU A 196 32.02 -2.40 -8.52
CA LEU A 196 32.01 -3.61 -9.36
C LEU A 196 32.31 -4.89 -8.56
N GLN A 197 33.13 -4.82 -7.51
CA GLN A 197 33.37 -5.95 -6.59
C GLN A 197 32.11 -6.28 -5.77
N ARG A 198 31.42 -5.28 -5.21
CA ARG A 198 30.12 -5.48 -4.55
C ARG A 198 29.07 -6.04 -5.50
N ALA A 199 28.97 -5.50 -6.71
CA ALA A 199 28.03 -5.96 -7.73
C ALA A 199 28.24 -7.44 -8.10
N LYS A 200 29.50 -7.90 -8.19
CA LYS A 200 29.82 -9.32 -8.40
C LYS A 200 29.42 -10.20 -7.21
N PHE A 201 29.61 -9.73 -5.98
CA PHE A 201 29.19 -10.46 -4.79
C PHE A 201 27.66 -10.62 -4.73
N THR A 202 26.90 -9.56 -5.00
CA THR A 202 25.42 -9.62 -5.08
C THR A 202 24.93 -10.50 -6.23
N ASP A 203 25.61 -10.51 -7.38
CA ASP A 203 25.26 -11.38 -8.52
C ASP A 203 25.59 -12.86 -8.25
N GLN A 204 26.57 -13.17 -7.41
CA GLN A 204 26.79 -14.53 -6.89
C GLN A 204 25.72 -14.94 -5.87
N GLN A 205 25.35 -14.04 -4.95
CA GLN A 205 24.31 -14.30 -3.95
C GLN A 205 22.94 -14.54 -4.61
N LEU A 206 22.54 -13.70 -5.57
CA LEU A 206 21.32 -13.91 -6.36
C LEU A 206 21.31 -15.23 -7.14
N LYS A 207 22.47 -15.77 -7.53
CA LYS A 207 22.57 -17.09 -8.19
C LYS A 207 22.42 -18.25 -7.22
N ALA A 208 22.86 -18.09 -5.97
CA ALA A 208 22.58 -19.05 -4.90
C ALA A 208 21.07 -19.06 -4.57
N ASP A 209 20.47 -17.88 -4.38
CA ASP A 209 19.04 -17.74 -4.09
C ASP A 209 18.16 -18.32 -5.21
N LEU A 210 18.54 -18.12 -6.49
CA LEU A 210 17.85 -18.71 -7.64
C LEU A 210 17.99 -20.24 -7.69
N ALA A 211 19.17 -20.78 -7.39
CA ALA A 211 19.40 -22.22 -7.38
C ALA A 211 18.59 -22.94 -6.27
N ASP A 212 18.52 -22.35 -5.07
CA ASP A 212 17.69 -22.89 -3.98
C ASP A 212 16.19 -22.79 -4.33
N ARG A 213 15.75 -21.67 -4.92
CA ARG A 213 14.37 -21.48 -5.38
C ARG A 213 13.98 -22.44 -6.51
N GLU A 214 14.91 -22.82 -7.39
CA GLU A 214 14.71 -23.93 -8.33
C GLU A 214 14.59 -25.29 -7.62
N GLY A 215 15.37 -25.53 -6.57
CA GLY A 215 15.26 -26.73 -5.74
C GLY A 215 13.88 -26.85 -5.07
N GLN A 216 13.39 -25.75 -4.50
CA GLN A 216 12.03 -25.65 -3.94
C GLN A 216 10.95 -25.90 -5.00
N LEU A 217 11.10 -25.34 -6.21
CA LEU A 217 10.17 -25.56 -7.32
C LEU A 217 10.11 -27.03 -7.79
N ARG A 218 11.23 -27.77 -7.72
CA ARG A 218 11.23 -29.22 -8.02
C ARG A 218 10.47 -30.01 -6.96
N LYS A 219 10.71 -29.75 -5.66
CA LYS A 219 9.96 -30.38 -4.55
C LYS A 219 8.45 -30.20 -4.72
N VAL A 220 7.98 -28.96 -4.92
CA VAL A 220 6.56 -28.65 -5.14
C VAL A 220 6.00 -29.31 -6.41
N GLN A 221 6.79 -29.48 -7.46
CA GLN A 221 6.37 -30.24 -8.65
C GLN A 221 6.25 -31.75 -8.40
N ASP A 222 7.11 -32.32 -7.56
CA ASP A 222 7.09 -33.75 -7.23
C ASP A 222 5.96 -34.08 -6.22
N GLU A 223 5.75 -33.22 -5.22
CA GLU A 223 4.57 -33.21 -4.35
C GLU A 223 3.27 -33.14 -5.18
N LEU A 224 3.20 -32.26 -6.19
CA LEU A 224 2.05 -32.18 -7.10
C LEU A 224 1.84 -33.43 -7.98
N LYS A 225 2.90 -34.20 -8.28
CA LYS A 225 2.76 -35.51 -8.95
C LYS A 225 2.22 -36.55 -7.98
N GLN A 226 2.77 -36.59 -6.76
CA GLN A 226 2.38 -37.53 -5.71
C GLN A 226 0.92 -37.32 -5.28
N LEU A 227 0.49 -36.07 -5.11
CA LEU A 227 -0.89 -35.70 -4.78
C LEU A 227 -1.88 -36.02 -5.92
N LYS A 228 -1.45 -35.87 -7.19
CA LYS A 228 -2.26 -36.32 -8.33
C LYS A 228 -2.40 -37.85 -8.37
N PHE A 229 -1.32 -38.58 -8.06
CA PHE A 229 -1.35 -40.04 -8.02
C PHE A 229 -2.22 -40.58 -6.88
N SER A 230 -2.18 -39.97 -5.68
CA SER A 230 -3.09 -40.32 -4.58
C SER A 230 -4.54 -39.98 -4.90
N ALA A 231 -4.83 -38.80 -5.47
CA ALA A 231 -6.18 -38.43 -5.90
C ALA A 231 -6.71 -39.31 -7.04
N GLN A 232 -5.84 -39.80 -7.94
CA GLN A 232 -6.22 -40.76 -8.97
C GLN A 232 -6.49 -42.16 -8.40
N ARG A 233 -5.69 -42.61 -7.40
CA ARG A 233 -5.95 -43.87 -6.68
C ARG A 233 -7.25 -43.81 -5.88
N ALA A 234 -7.53 -42.71 -5.16
CA ALA A 234 -8.77 -42.54 -4.42
C ALA A 234 -10.00 -42.62 -5.34
N ARG A 235 -9.93 -42.03 -6.54
CA ARG A 235 -10.99 -42.12 -7.57
C ARG A 235 -11.15 -43.52 -8.19
N ALA A 236 -10.12 -44.37 -8.13
CA ALA A 236 -10.25 -45.76 -8.57
C ALA A 236 -11.04 -46.56 -7.53
N VAL A 237 -10.66 -46.44 -6.24
CA VAL A 237 -11.35 -47.13 -5.12
C VAL A 237 -12.84 -46.75 -5.08
N MET A 238 -13.17 -45.45 -5.11
CA MET A 238 -14.57 -45.00 -5.14
C MET A 238 -15.39 -45.60 -6.29
N HIS A 239 -14.77 -45.88 -7.45
CA HIS A 239 -15.46 -46.49 -8.59
C HIS A 239 -15.53 -48.02 -8.53
N GLU A 240 -14.69 -48.69 -7.74
CA GLU A 240 -14.84 -50.12 -7.44
C GLU A 240 -15.96 -50.34 -6.41
N GLU A 241 -16.06 -49.46 -5.40
CA GLU A 241 -17.17 -49.44 -4.42
C GLU A 241 -18.52 -49.14 -5.12
N GLU A 242 -18.59 -48.08 -5.94
CA GLU A 242 -19.79 -47.68 -6.70
C GLU A 242 -20.25 -48.72 -7.75
N LEU A 243 -19.37 -49.64 -8.16
CA LEU A 243 -19.70 -50.80 -9.00
C LEU A 243 -20.12 -52.05 -8.22
N THR A 244 -19.92 -52.08 -6.90
CA THR A 244 -20.28 -53.23 -6.05
C THR A 244 -21.66 -53.07 -5.43
N GLU A 245 -22.12 -51.84 -5.17
CA GLU A 245 -23.44 -51.56 -4.57
C GLU A 245 -24.62 -51.59 -5.57
N LEU A 246 -24.36 -51.64 -6.89
CA LEU A 246 -25.41 -51.54 -7.91
C LEU A 246 -26.04 -52.88 -8.35
N ASP A 247 -25.42 -54.03 -8.05
CA ASP A 247 -25.91 -55.36 -8.48
C ASP A 247 -27.01 -55.94 -7.56
N GLU A 248 -27.29 -55.36 -6.39
CA GLU A 248 -28.28 -55.90 -5.42
C GLU A 248 -29.68 -55.23 -5.46
N TYR A 249 -29.94 -54.27 -6.34
CA TYR A 249 -31.19 -53.46 -6.32
C TYR A 249 -32.13 -53.56 -7.54
N GLU A 250 -31.93 -54.50 -8.47
CA GLU A 250 -32.89 -54.79 -9.57
C GLU A 250 -33.79 -56.03 -9.32
N PHE A 251 -34.53 -56.10 -8.20
CA PHE A 251 -35.50 -57.21 -8.02
C PHE A 251 -36.81 -56.91 -7.27
N GLN A 252 -37.33 -55.66 -7.26
CA GLN A 252 -38.64 -55.42 -6.65
C GLN A 252 -39.44 -54.24 -7.22
N ASP A 253 -39.88 -54.34 -8.49
CA ASP A 253 -40.84 -53.41 -9.10
C ASP A 253 -41.91 -54.13 -9.94
N GLN A 254 -42.88 -54.74 -9.25
CA GLN A 254 -44.11 -55.31 -9.82
C GLN A 254 -45.10 -55.70 -8.71
N MET A 255 -46.16 -54.89 -8.49
CA MET A 255 -47.50 -55.28 -7.99
C MET A 255 -48.38 -54.04 -7.69
N ASP A 256 -48.66 -53.23 -8.72
CA ASP A 256 -49.74 -52.24 -8.65
C ASP A 256 -51.09 -52.92 -8.98
N GLN A 257 -51.99 -53.03 -8.00
CA GLN A 257 -53.42 -53.31 -8.24
C GLN A 257 -54.34 -52.44 -7.39
N GLU A 258 -55.37 -51.94 -8.09
CA GLU A 258 -56.34 -50.93 -7.72
C GLU A 258 -57.15 -51.23 -6.44
N PHE A 259 -57.39 -50.21 -5.60
CA PHE A 259 -58.70 -49.97 -4.95
C PHE A 259 -58.89 -48.44 -4.72
N PRO A 260 -60.14 -47.92 -4.70
CA PRO A 260 -60.42 -46.50 -4.93
C PRO A 260 -60.59 -45.63 -3.67
N VAL A 261 -60.39 -44.32 -3.83
CA VAL A 261 -60.59 -43.28 -2.81
C VAL A 261 -61.99 -42.64 -2.95
N PRO A 262 -62.76 -42.44 -1.86
CA PRO A 262 -63.94 -41.57 -1.85
C PRO A 262 -63.57 -40.10 -1.59
N GLU A 263 -64.20 -39.17 -2.31
CA GLU A 263 -64.06 -37.72 -2.08
C GLU A 263 -64.76 -37.27 -0.78
N ILE A 264 -64.08 -36.46 0.05
CA ILE A 264 -64.73 -35.51 0.97
C ILE A 264 -64.01 -34.16 0.86
N ALA A 265 -64.77 -33.07 0.89
CA ALA A 265 -64.34 -31.75 0.43
C ALA A 265 -63.49 -30.94 1.43
N SER A 266 -62.55 -30.20 0.84
CA SER A 266 -62.20 -28.80 1.10
C SER A 266 -62.71 -28.13 2.39
N PHE A 267 -61.78 -27.69 3.24
CA PHE A 267 -61.99 -26.55 4.13
C PHE A 267 -60.74 -25.65 4.19
N ASP A 268 -60.92 -24.34 4.01
CA ASP A 268 -59.88 -23.33 4.15
C ASP A 268 -59.48 -23.13 5.62
N VAL A 269 -58.16 -23.03 5.89
CA VAL A 269 -57.63 -22.42 7.11
C VAL A 269 -56.46 -21.50 6.74
N HIS A 270 -56.59 -20.21 7.06
CA HIS A 270 -55.54 -19.21 6.81
C HIS A 270 -54.33 -19.36 7.73
N THR A 271 -53.16 -18.97 7.23
CA THR A 271 -51.94 -18.77 8.04
C THR A 271 -51.83 -17.34 8.59
N PRO A 272 -51.65 -17.20 9.91
CA PRO A 272 -50.85 -16.13 10.51
C PRO A 272 -49.59 -16.76 11.14
N ARG A 273 -48.40 -16.49 10.62
CA ARG A 273 -47.57 -15.30 10.92
C ARG A 273 -47.09 -15.27 12.39
N ALA A 274 -45.79 -15.46 12.57
CA ALA A 274 -45.12 -15.50 13.86
C ALA A 274 -45.15 -14.15 14.62
N GLY A 275 -45.14 -14.24 15.94
CA GLY A 275 -44.91 -13.13 16.87
C GLY A 275 -44.52 -13.64 18.25
N THR A 276 -43.30 -13.36 18.69
CA THR A 276 -42.84 -13.57 20.08
C THR A 276 -43.44 -12.51 21.00
N PRO A 277 -43.74 -12.84 22.26
CA PRO A 277 -42.94 -12.25 23.33
C PRO A 277 -42.59 -13.24 24.47
N ALA A 278 -41.77 -12.80 25.43
CA ALA A 278 -41.38 -13.57 26.61
C ALA A 278 -42.31 -13.30 27.82
N GLY A 279 -42.43 -14.25 28.74
CA GLY A 279 -43.18 -14.07 29.99
C GLY A 279 -43.31 -15.32 30.87
N GLN A 280 -42.43 -15.43 31.87
CA GLN A 280 -42.55 -16.11 33.18
C GLN A 280 -43.64 -17.18 33.44
N GLY A 281 -43.23 -18.31 34.06
CA GLY A 281 -43.77 -18.59 35.40
C GLY A 281 -44.56 -19.89 35.69
N ALA A 282 -44.06 -21.08 35.35
CA ALA A 282 -44.39 -22.35 36.06
C ALA A 282 -43.33 -23.43 35.75
N GLY A 283 -43.04 -24.41 36.61
CA GLY A 283 -43.59 -24.65 37.95
C GLY A 283 -43.55 -26.11 38.43
N LEU A 284 -42.65 -26.96 37.92
CA LEU A 284 -42.58 -28.40 38.26
C LEU A 284 -41.14 -28.82 38.58
N PRO A 285 -40.89 -29.52 39.72
CA PRO A 285 -39.56 -30.02 40.07
C PRO A 285 -39.22 -31.29 39.27
N ARG A 286 -37.95 -31.41 38.85
CA ARG A 286 -37.43 -32.52 38.04
C ARG A 286 -36.50 -33.38 38.90
N THR A 287 -36.75 -34.69 39.00
CA THR A 287 -35.88 -35.63 39.72
C THR A 287 -34.63 -35.97 38.93
N GLN A 288 -33.53 -36.32 39.61
CA GLN A 288 -32.23 -36.56 38.98
C GLN A 288 -32.11 -37.89 38.18
N SER A 289 -33.19 -38.66 38.05
CA SER A 289 -33.24 -39.90 37.25
C SER A 289 -34.01 -39.77 35.93
N GLY A 290 -34.47 -38.57 35.55
CA GLY A 290 -34.71 -38.22 34.14
C GLY A 290 -35.96 -38.77 33.44
N SER A 291 -36.86 -39.49 34.12
CA SER A 291 -38.09 -40.02 33.50
C SER A 291 -39.32 -39.12 33.68
N ILE A 292 -40.25 -39.15 32.72
CA ILE A 292 -41.51 -38.39 32.70
C ILE A 292 -42.67 -39.37 32.93
N ILE A 293 -43.44 -39.17 34.00
CA ILE A 293 -44.66 -39.95 34.26
C ILE A 293 -45.83 -39.25 33.56
N HIS A 294 -46.63 -40.01 32.81
CA HIS A 294 -47.95 -39.60 32.34
C HIS A 294 -49.01 -40.21 33.26
N ASP A 295 -49.80 -39.35 33.92
CA ASP A 295 -51.04 -39.78 34.56
C ASP A 295 -52.09 -40.10 33.48
N ILE A 296 -52.55 -41.36 33.42
CA ILE A 296 -53.93 -41.79 33.09
C ILE A 296 -54.04 -43.33 33.08
N SER A 297 -55.22 -43.83 33.46
CA SER A 297 -55.66 -45.24 33.36
C SER A 297 -55.12 -46.22 34.42
N MET A 298 -55.89 -46.37 35.52
CA MET A 298 -55.64 -47.40 36.54
C MET A 298 -56.19 -48.77 36.13
N ARG A 299 -55.33 -49.80 36.12
CA ARG A 299 -55.71 -51.21 36.36
C ARG A 299 -54.61 -51.91 37.18
N PRO A 300 -54.96 -52.78 38.15
CA PRO A 300 -53.96 -53.42 39.02
C PRO A 300 -53.24 -54.58 38.34
N THR A 301 -51.92 -54.65 38.53
CA THR A 301 -51.06 -55.76 38.12
C THR A 301 -51.20 -56.96 39.09
N PRO A 302 -51.31 -58.20 38.59
CA PRO A 302 -51.01 -59.39 39.39
C PRO A 302 -49.53 -59.43 39.80
N ALA A 303 -49.23 -59.99 40.97
CA ALA A 303 -47.87 -60.08 41.50
C ALA A 303 -47.03 -61.18 40.81
N PRO A 304 -45.70 -61.01 40.70
CA PRO A 304 -44.82 -62.03 40.13
C PRO A 304 -44.60 -63.20 41.10
N SER A 305 -44.76 -64.43 40.61
CA SER A 305 -44.37 -65.64 41.33
C SER A 305 -42.91 -66.00 41.01
N SER A 306 -42.01 -65.80 41.97
CA SER A 306 -40.62 -66.30 41.91
C SER A 306 -40.50 -67.73 42.46
N PRO A 307 -39.43 -68.47 42.12
CA PRO A 307 -39.37 -69.91 42.32
C PRO A 307 -39.11 -70.32 43.78
N GLY A 308 -39.67 -71.46 44.19
CA GLY A 308 -39.40 -72.11 45.47
C GLY A 308 -38.84 -73.51 45.27
N ALA A 309 -37.55 -73.70 45.54
CA ALA A 309 -36.91 -75.00 45.61
C ALA A 309 -36.86 -75.52 47.06
N GLU A 310 -36.98 -76.84 47.19
CA GLU A 310 -36.60 -77.74 48.30
C GLU A 310 -36.20 -77.14 49.68
N HIS A 311 -36.96 -77.48 50.73
CA HIS A 311 -36.48 -78.48 51.70
C HIS A 311 -37.52 -78.94 52.76
N ASP A 312 -37.82 -80.24 52.74
CA ASP A 312 -37.75 -81.18 53.87
C ASP A 312 -37.78 -80.65 55.34
N LYS A 313 -38.92 -80.86 56.07
CA LYS A 313 -38.99 -81.70 57.31
C LYS A 313 -40.36 -81.69 58.03
N ARG A 314 -40.85 -82.90 58.35
CA ARG A 314 -41.63 -83.34 59.54
C ARG A 314 -42.90 -82.57 59.96
N TYR A 315 -44.03 -83.29 60.05
CA TYR A 315 -44.54 -83.81 61.35
C TYR A 315 -45.61 -84.92 61.17
N GLN A 316 -45.87 -85.64 62.27
CA GLN A 316 -46.74 -86.81 62.49
C GLN A 316 -48.22 -86.59 62.09
N GLY A 317 -49.07 -87.61 61.90
CA GLY A 317 -48.90 -89.08 61.99
C GLY A 317 -50.26 -89.81 62.00
N GLY A 318 -50.27 -91.16 62.01
CA GLY A 318 -51.47 -92.01 61.91
C GLY A 318 -51.58 -92.66 60.51
N ASP A 319 -51.24 -93.92 60.24
CA ASP A 319 -51.35 -95.22 60.94
C ASP A 319 -52.62 -96.01 60.57
N ASP A 320 -52.43 -96.93 59.61
CA ASP A 320 -52.92 -98.32 59.57
C ASP A 320 -54.41 -98.75 59.52
N VAL A 321 -54.55 -100.02 59.16
CA VAL A 321 -55.70 -100.95 59.27
C VAL A 321 -56.86 -100.75 58.26
N PHE A 322 -56.85 -101.58 57.22
CA PHE A 322 -57.74 -102.75 57.22
C PHE A 322 -57.10 -103.93 56.46
N ALA A 323 -56.98 -105.06 57.15
CA ALA A 323 -56.36 -106.30 56.65
C ALA A 323 -57.28 -107.50 56.90
N ASP A 324 -56.88 -108.67 56.40
CA ASP A 324 -57.62 -109.94 56.50
C ASP A 324 -58.04 -110.34 57.93
N GLN A 325 -59.11 -111.13 58.01
CA GLN A 325 -59.17 -112.23 58.97
C GLN A 325 -59.46 -113.54 58.24
N GLN A 326 -58.43 -114.37 58.10
CA GLN A 326 -58.56 -115.79 57.82
C GLN A 326 -58.82 -116.55 59.12
N LEU A 327 -59.62 -117.61 59.04
CA LEU A 327 -59.62 -118.84 59.86
C LEU A 327 -60.38 -119.87 58.99
N GLU A 328 -59.70 -120.79 58.32
CA GLU A 328 -59.36 -122.15 58.81
C GLU A 328 -60.60 -122.99 59.20
N HIS A 329 -60.75 -124.26 58.79
CA HIS A 329 -59.84 -125.20 58.13
C HIS A 329 -60.64 -126.32 57.38
N PRO A 330 -60.04 -127.21 56.56
CA PRO A 330 -60.76 -128.18 55.71
C PRO A 330 -60.89 -129.62 56.29
N ARG A 331 -61.56 -130.51 55.53
CA ARG A 331 -61.79 -131.98 55.75
C ARG A 331 -62.97 -132.31 56.70
N THR A 332 -63.75 -133.39 56.56
CA THR A 332 -63.83 -134.54 55.61
C THR A 332 -65.30 -135.06 55.55
N PRO A 333 -65.71 -136.04 54.72
CA PRO A 333 -67.12 -136.48 54.62
C PRO A 333 -67.51 -137.47 55.74
N GLU A 334 -68.79 -137.87 55.82
CA GLU A 334 -69.27 -139.28 55.70
C GLU A 334 -70.77 -139.45 56.06
N SER A 335 -71.37 -140.53 55.55
CA SER A 335 -72.57 -141.26 56.03
C SER A 335 -74.01 -140.81 55.66
N LEU A 336 -74.79 -141.83 55.29
CA LEU A 336 -76.26 -141.88 55.21
C LEU A 336 -76.82 -142.31 56.60
N PRO A 337 -78.15 -142.28 56.87
CA PRO A 337 -79.12 -143.26 56.33
C PRO A 337 -80.37 -142.58 55.74
N GLY A 338 -81.26 -143.26 55.00
CA GLY A 338 -81.37 -144.69 54.71
C GLY A 338 -82.58 -145.35 55.40
N ARG A 339 -83.73 -145.42 54.72
CA ARG A 339 -84.83 -146.32 55.12
C ARG A 339 -85.70 -146.76 53.94
N ILE A 340 -85.78 -148.06 53.73
CA ILE A 340 -86.77 -148.76 52.89
C ILE A 340 -87.61 -149.60 53.86
N ILE A 341 -88.93 -149.66 53.66
CA ILE A 341 -89.78 -150.75 54.18
C ILE A 341 -90.80 -151.08 53.08
N GLU A 342 -90.67 -152.28 52.51
CA GLU A 342 -91.76 -152.99 51.84
C GLU A 342 -92.43 -153.91 52.89
N THR A 343 -93.74 -154.16 52.77
CA THR A 343 -94.40 -155.48 52.91
C THR A 343 -95.91 -155.32 52.78
N ASP A 344 -96.46 -155.80 51.67
CA ASP A 344 -97.54 -156.80 51.53
C ASP A 344 -98.76 -156.93 52.47
N GLU A 345 -99.76 -157.61 51.90
CA GLU A 345 -100.93 -158.27 52.52
C GLU A 345 -101.97 -157.39 53.26
N GLN A 346 -103.05 -157.05 52.54
CA GLN A 346 -104.24 -157.93 52.58
C GLN A 346 -105.19 -157.69 51.39
N GLN A 347 -105.65 -158.79 50.77
CA GLN A 347 -106.64 -158.77 49.69
C GLN A 347 -108.05 -158.90 50.27
N ASN A 348 -108.94 -157.94 49.99
CA ASN A 348 -110.36 -158.15 49.58
C ASN A 348 -111.26 -156.91 49.78
N LEU A 349 -111.03 -155.85 49.00
CA LEU A 349 -112.07 -154.90 48.54
C LEU A 349 -111.75 -154.42 47.11
N ILE A 350 -111.22 -155.34 46.30
CA ILE A 350 -110.60 -155.06 45.00
C ILE A 350 -111.68 -154.86 43.94
N ILE A 351 -112.02 -153.60 43.67
CA ILE A 351 -112.50 -153.08 42.36
C ILE A 351 -112.49 -151.54 42.38
N ALA A 352 -112.88 -150.93 43.50
CA ALA A 352 -112.89 -149.47 43.64
C ALA A 352 -111.49 -148.86 43.64
N ASP A 353 -110.54 -149.45 44.40
CA ASP A 353 -109.26 -148.80 44.69
C ASP A 353 -108.22 -148.87 43.55
N ARG A 354 -108.48 -149.66 42.50
CA ARG A 354 -107.67 -149.58 41.26
C ARG A 354 -108.01 -148.36 40.42
N ALA A 355 -109.22 -147.80 40.55
CA ALA A 355 -109.61 -146.57 39.85
C ALA A 355 -108.99 -145.34 40.51
N THR A 356 -108.99 -145.27 41.85
CA THR A 356 -108.30 -144.23 42.64
C THR A 356 -106.80 -144.26 42.39
N GLY A 357 -106.15 -145.43 42.46
CA GLY A 357 -104.70 -145.57 42.18
C GLY A 357 -104.29 -145.15 40.76
N PHE A 358 -105.09 -145.50 39.74
CA PHE A 358 -104.81 -145.06 38.36
C PHE A 358 -105.06 -143.55 38.18
N GLN A 359 -106.06 -143.00 38.87
CA GLN A 359 -106.35 -141.57 38.85
C GLN A 359 -105.26 -140.76 39.57
N THR A 360 -104.77 -141.17 40.74
CA THR A 360 -103.68 -140.47 41.43
C THR A 360 -102.36 -140.53 40.65
N LEU A 361 -102.06 -141.64 39.97
CA LEU A 361 -100.89 -141.72 39.08
C LEU A 361 -101.04 -140.79 37.86
N LYS A 362 -102.25 -140.71 37.28
CA LYS A 362 -102.58 -139.77 36.19
C LYS A 362 -102.46 -138.31 36.65
N ASP A 363 -102.96 -137.99 37.85
CA ASP A 363 -102.86 -136.64 38.43
C ASP A 363 -101.42 -136.27 38.78
N LEU A 364 -100.58 -137.24 39.17
CA LEU A 364 -99.14 -137.05 39.36
C LEU A 364 -98.43 -136.82 38.01
N VAL A 365 -98.76 -137.58 36.96
CA VAL A 365 -98.23 -137.36 35.60
C VAL A 365 -98.64 -135.98 35.08
N SER A 366 -99.89 -135.57 35.23
CA SER A 366 -100.35 -134.23 34.85
C SER A 366 -99.72 -133.12 35.70
N ARG A 367 -99.43 -133.36 36.99
CA ARG A 367 -98.65 -132.44 37.83
C ARG A 367 -97.22 -132.28 37.31
N VAL A 368 -96.51 -133.38 37.06
CA VAL A 368 -95.14 -133.37 36.51
C VAL A 368 -95.11 -132.76 35.11
N GLN A 369 -96.14 -132.96 34.29
CA GLN A 369 -96.30 -132.28 33.00
C GLN A 369 -96.46 -130.76 33.20
N ASN A 370 -97.38 -130.31 34.06
CA ASN A 370 -97.58 -128.88 34.35
C ASN A 370 -96.31 -128.23 34.95
N GLU A 371 -95.59 -128.94 35.82
CA GLU A 371 -94.30 -128.48 36.36
C GLU A 371 -93.24 -128.40 35.25
N ASN A 372 -93.17 -129.37 34.33
CA ASN A 372 -92.26 -129.35 33.18
C ASN A 372 -92.58 -128.20 32.21
N GLU A 373 -93.85 -127.94 31.87
CA GLU A 373 -94.25 -126.77 31.08
C GLU A 373 -93.98 -125.45 31.81
N ASN A 374 -94.06 -125.41 33.14
CA ASN A 374 -93.65 -124.24 33.93
C ASN A 374 -92.13 -124.04 33.91
N TYR A 375 -91.34 -125.11 34.05
CA TYR A 375 -89.88 -125.06 33.92
C TYR A 375 -89.45 -124.64 32.51
N LYS A 376 -90.07 -125.16 31.45
CA LYS A 376 -89.86 -124.70 30.06
C LYS A 376 -90.20 -123.22 29.90
N SER A 377 -91.35 -122.78 30.42
CA SER A 377 -91.78 -121.37 30.38
C SER A 377 -90.77 -120.46 31.11
N ARG A 378 -90.21 -120.92 32.23
CA ARG A 378 -89.14 -120.23 32.97
C ARG A 378 -87.80 -120.23 32.21
N VAL A 379 -87.44 -121.33 31.54
CA VAL A 379 -86.25 -121.40 30.67
C VAL A 379 -86.38 -120.42 29.51
N ILE A 380 -87.50 -120.41 28.80
CA ILE A 380 -87.78 -119.45 27.71
C ILE A 380 -87.73 -118.00 28.22
N GLY A 381 -88.22 -117.74 29.44
CA GLY A 381 -88.11 -116.44 30.10
C GLY A 381 -86.66 -116.02 30.35
N LEU A 382 -85.84 -116.92 30.91
CA LEU A 382 -84.42 -116.68 31.18
C LEU A 382 -83.58 -116.60 29.91
N GLU A 383 -83.93 -117.34 28.85
CA GLU A 383 -83.33 -117.23 27.52
C GLU A 383 -83.63 -115.84 26.91
N GLY A 384 -84.88 -115.38 27.01
CA GLY A 384 -85.28 -114.04 26.57
C GLY A 384 -84.62 -112.91 27.37
N GLU A 385 -84.41 -113.10 28.68
CA GLU A 385 -83.64 -112.17 29.53
C GLU A 385 -82.15 -112.17 29.17
N THR A 386 -81.56 -113.35 28.94
CA THR A 386 -80.16 -113.50 28.50
C THR A 386 -79.94 -112.83 27.13
N GLN A 387 -80.88 -112.98 26.19
CA GLN A 387 -80.84 -112.30 24.89
C GLN A 387 -80.91 -110.77 25.04
N ARG A 388 -81.77 -110.23 25.93
CA ARG A 388 -81.82 -108.79 26.22
C ARG A 388 -80.52 -108.28 26.84
N LEU A 389 -79.96 -109.00 27.80
CA LEU A 389 -78.67 -108.67 28.40
C LEU A 389 -77.52 -108.71 27.38
N GLN A 390 -77.54 -109.67 26.44
CA GLN A 390 -76.56 -109.72 25.35
C GLN A 390 -76.69 -108.52 24.39
N ILE A 391 -77.91 -108.08 24.07
CA ILE A 391 -78.14 -106.88 23.26
C ILE A 391 -77.58 -105.64 23.98
N ILE A 392 -77.93 -105.44 25.26
CA ILE A 392 -77.44 -104.32 26.06
C ILE A 392 -75.91 -104.36 26.22
N LEU A 393 -75.31 -105.55 26.39
CA LEU A 393 -73.85 -105.71 26.46
C LEU A 393 -73.19 -105.33 25.13
N ASN A 394 -73.77 -105.73 24.00
CA ASN A 394 -73.28 -105.33 22.68
C ASN A 394 -73.40 -103.81 22.47
N GLU A 395 -74.50 -103.19 22.87
CA GLU A 395 -74.72 -101.73 22.81
C GLU A 395 -73.74 -100.95 23.72
N LEU A 396 -73.41 -101.48 24.90
CA LEU A 396 -72.41 -100.89 25.78
C LEU A 396 -70.99 -101.06 25.24
N GLU A 397 -70.69 -102.18 24.58
CA GLU A 397 -69.38 -102.44 23.98
C GLU A 397 -69.14 -101.60 22.72
N THR A 398 -70.14 -101.42 21.85
CA THR A 398 -70.04 -100.46 20.74
C THR A 398 -69.94 -99.02 21.27
N ARG A 399 -70.71 -98.66 22.30
CA ARG A 399 -70.61 -97.33 22.91
C ARG A 399 -69.26 -97.07 23.58
N LYS A 400 -68.62 -98.11 24.12
CA LYS A 400 -67.24 -98.07 24.62
C LYS A 400 -66.24 -97.87 23.49
N GLN A 401 -66.42 -98.52 22.34
CA GLN A 401 -65.59 -98.33 21.15
C GLN A 401 -65.74 -96.92 20.55
N ASP A 402 -66.95 -96.37 20.45
CA ASP A 402 -67.20 -94.96 20.07
C ASP A 402 -66.39 -94.00 20.94
N LEU A 403 -66.44 -94.20 22.26
CA LEU A 403 -65.76 -93.33 23.23
C LEU A 403 -64.23 -93.50 23.18
N GLN A 404 -63.73 -94.72 22.94
CA GLN A 404 -62.31 -94.97 22.73
C GLN A 404 -61.79 -94.30 21.44
N GLN A 405 -62.54 -94.34 20.34
CA GLN A 405 -62.20 -93.62 19.11
C GLN A 405 -62.22 -92.10 19.36
N CYS A 406 -63.27 -91.58 20.00
CA CYS A 406 -63.38 -90.15 20.30
C CYS A 406 -62.26 -89.64 21.24
N LEU A 407 -61.77 -90.47 22.16
CA LEU A 407 -60.58 -90.17 22.96
C LEU A 407 -59.31 -90.14 22.10
N ALA A 408 -59.09 -91.16 21.26
CA ALA A 408 -57.94 -91.20 20.35
C ALA A 408 -57.90 -89.99 19.38
N ASP A 409 -59.05 -89.60 18.82
CA ASP A 409 -59.17 -88.42 17.96
C ASP A 409 -58.82 -87.12 18.70
N ARG A 410 -59.23 -87.01 19.97
CA ARG A 410 -58.90 -85.86 20.84
C ARG A 410 -57.43 -85.85 21.24
N ASP A 411 -56.84 -87.00 21.58
CA ASP A 411 -55.42 -87.11 21.93
C ASP A 411 -54.53 -86.79 20.72
N ASN A 412 -54.90 -87.28 19.52
CA ASN A 412 -54.27 -86.88 18.26
C ASN A 412 -54.34 -85.36 18.05
N LYS A 413 -55.50 -84.72 18.29
CA LYS A 413 -55.62 -83.26 18.17
C LYS A 413 -54.85 -82.50 19.26
N ILE A 414 -54.69 -83.06 20.46
CA ILE A 414 -53.84 -82.51 21.51
C ILE A 414 -52.36 -82.59 21.12
N MET A 415 -51.91 -83.67 20.47
CA MET A 415 -50.54 -83.76 19.92
C MET A 415 -50.30 -82.74 18.80
N GLU A 416 -51.23 -82.64 17.84
CA GLU A 416 -51.16 -81.66 16.75
C GLU A 416 -51.06 -80.22 17.29
N LEU A 417 -51.95 -79.84 18.22
CA LEU A 417 -51.92 -78.52 18.85
C LEU A 417 -50.61 -78.28 19.62
N ARG A 418 -50.08 -79.28 20.32
CA ARG A 418 -48.77 -79.17 21.00
C ARG A 418 -47.62 -78.95 20.02
N SER A 419 -47.63 -79.60 18.85
CA SER A 419 -46.64 -79.34 17.79
C SER A 419 -46.72 -77.88 17.34
N THR A 420 -47.92 -77.40 16.99
CA THR A 420 -48.09 -76.01 16.55
C THR A 420 -47.75 -74.99 17.65
N VAL A 421 -47.93 -75.31 18.93
CA VAL A 421 -47.47 -74.44 20.03
C VAL A 421 -45.95 -74.39 20.09
N LEU A 422 -45.24 -75.52 20.05
CA LEU A 422 -43.78 -75.57 20.04
C LEU A 422 -43.18 -74.86 18.82
N GLU A 423 -43.81 -75.01 17.65
CA GLU A 423 -43.42 -74.31 16.41
C GLU A 423 -43.57 -72.78 16.55
N ASN A 424 -44.66 -72.30 17.16
CA ASN A 424 -44.85 -70.87 17.43
C ASN A 424 -43.94 -70.35 18.57
N GLU A 425 -43.64 -71.16 19.58
CA GLU A 425 -42.69 -70.83 20.64
C GLU A 425 -41.27 -70.66 20.07
N GLN A 426 -40.82 -71.59 19.21
CA GLN A 426 -39.53 -71.46 18.52
C GLN A 426 -39.51 -70.23 17.60
N ALA A 427 -40.55 -70.01 16.78
CA ALA A 427 -40.63 -68.81 15.95
C ALA A 427 -40.61 -67.50 16.76
N THR A 428 -41.15 -67.52 17.99
CA THR A 428 -41.09 -66.37 18.92
C THR A 428 -39.67 -66.15 19.46
N VAL A 429 -38.92 -67.23 19.76
CA VAL A 429 -37.49 -67.14 20.13
C VAL A 429 -36.67 -66.59 18.97
N ASP A 430 -36.82 -67.15 17.77
CA ASP A 430 -36.12 -66.72 16.56
C ASP A 430 -36.36 -65.22 16.26
N LEU A 431 -37.61 -64.77 16.39
CA LEU A 431 -38.00 -63.37 16.23
C LEU A 431 -37.37 -62.47 17.31
N ASN A 432 -37.40 -62.87 18.58
CA ASN A 432 -36.77 -62.10 19.65
C ASN A 432 -35.26 -61.96 19.42
N GLU A 433 -34.56 -63.01 19.00
CA GLU A 433 -33.15 -62.87 18.61
C GLU A 433 -32.95 -61.92 17.42
N THR A 434 -33.87 -61.87 16.45
CA THR A 434 -33.77 -60.88 15.37
C THR A 434 -33.97 -59.45 15.89
N ILE A 435 -34.83 -59.25 16.89
CA ILE A 435 -35.06 -57.95 17.55
C ILE A 435 -33.78 -57.55 18.29
N ASP A 436 -33.23 -58.40 19.17
CA ASP A 436 -31.99 -58.15 19.91
C ASP A 436 -30.83 -57.77 18.97
N ARG A 437 -30.68 -58.50 17.85
CA ARG A 437 -29.67 -58.21 16.82
C ARG A 437 -29.89 -56.86 16.13
N LYS A 438 -31.14 -56.44 15.92
CA LYS A 438 -31.48 -55.13 15.35
C LYS A 438 -31.35 -54.00 16.35
N GLU A 439 -31.72 -54.19 17.61
CA GLU A 439 -31.53 -53.20 18.69
C GLU A 439 -30.04 -52.95 18.96
N ALA A 440 -29.20 -53.99 18.99
CA ALA A 440 -27.76 -53.85 19.07
C ALA A 440 -27.18 -53.06 17.87
N SER A 441 -27.69 -53.32 16.66
CA SER A 441 -27.29 -52.61 15.44
C SER A 441 -27.70 -51.13 15.48
N LEU A 442 -28.92 -50.82 15.93
CA LEU A 442 -29.43 -49.46 16.09
C LEU A 442 -28.68 -48.68 17.18
N SER A 443 -28.33 -49.34 18.29
CA SER A 443 -27.51 -48.77 19.36
C SER A 443 -26.12 -48.40 18.86
N ALA A 444 -25.45 -49.30 18.15
CA ALA A 444 -24.15 -49.03 17.52
C ALA A 444 -24.21 -47.82 16.57
N LEU A 445 -25.17 -47.82 15.63
CA LEU A 445 -25.35 -46.71 14.70
C LEU A 445 -25.68 -45.38 15.40
N SER A 446 -26.46 -45.40 16.49
CA SER A 446 -26.74 -44.21 17.31
C SER A 446 -25.45 -43.65 17.92
N THR A 447 -24.58 -44.50 18.47
CA THR A 447 -23.28 -44.04 19.02
C THR A 447 -22.33 -43.51 17.95
N GLU A 448 -22.37 -44.06 16.73
CA GLU A 448 -21.61 -43.52 15.60
C GLU A 448 -22.12 -42.14 15.18
N VAL A 449 -23.45 -41.94 15.09
CA VAL A 449 -24.05 -40.63 14.80
C VAL A 449 -23.68 -39.60 15.88
N GLU A 450 -23.69 -39.98 17.16
CA GLU A 450 -23.24 -39.09 18.24
C GLU A 450 -21.76 -38.71 18.12
N MET A 451 -20.87 -39.67 17.85
CA MET A 451 -19.45 -39.42 17.61
C MET A 451 -19.20 -38.52 16.39
N LEU A 452 -19.93 -38.73 15.29
CA LEU A 452 -19.87 -37.88 14.10
C LEU A 452 -20.41 -36.46 14.36
N LEU A 453 -21.43 -36.31 15.20
CA LEU A 453 -21.94 -34.99 15.62
C LEU A 453 -20.94 -34.26 16.52
N CYS A 454 -20.27 -34.94 17.46
CA CYS A 454 -19.18 -34.38 18.25
C CYS A 454 -18.02 -33.90 17.37
N SER A 455 -17.51 -34.77 16.49
CA SER A 455 -16.45 -34.46 15.52
C SER A 455 -16.81 -33.26 14.64
N LYS A 456 -18.03 -33.24 14.08
CA LYS A 456 -18.57 -32.11 13.32
C LYS A 456 -18.57 -30.81 14.11
N ASN A 457 -18.95 -30.83 15.39
CA ASN A 457 -18.97 -29.65 16.23
C ASN A 457 -17.54 -29.13 16.53
N GLU A 458 -16.57 -30.02 16.74
CA GLU A 458 -15.15 -29.63 16.84
C GLU A 458 -14.64 -28.96 15.56
N PHE A 459 -14.99 -29.49 14.38
CA PHE A 459 -14.66 -28.87 13.11
C PHE A 459 -15.32 -27.49 12.94
N ILE A 460 -16.57 -27.31 13.38
CA ILE A 460 -17.25 -26.00 13.35
C ILE A 460 -16.51 -24.98 14.23
N VAL A 461 -16.16 -25.35 15.47
CA VAL A 461 -15.40 -24.47 16.38
C VAL A 461 -14.02 -24.14 15.80
N ARG A 462 -13.32 -25.12 15.21
CA ARG A 462 -12.02 -24.91 14.55
C ARG A 462 -12.11 -23.97 13.35
N VAL A 463 -13.18 -24.08 12.55
CA VAL A 463 -13.44 -23.15 11.43
C VAL A 463 -13.73 -21.74 11.95
N GLN A 464 -14.55 -21.60 13.00
CA GLN A 464 -14.85 -20.29 13.61
C GLN A 464 -13.58 -19.60 14.13
N GLY A 465 -12.70 -20.33 14.84
CA GLY A 465 -11.40 -19.80 15.27
C GLY A 465 -10.53 -19.32 14.11
N MET A 466 -10.43 -20.11 13.02
CA MET A 466 -9.72 -19.69 11.81
C MET A 466 -10.36 -18.48 11.12
N GLU A 467 -11.68 -18.32 11.16
CA GLU A 467 -12.37 -17.14 10.62
C GLU A 467 -12.11 -15.88 11.46
N GLU A 468 -12.02 -16.02 12.79
CA GLU A 468 -11.65 -14.93 13.72
C GLU A 468 -10.18 -14.52 13.57
N GLU A 469 -9.24 -15.47 13.50
CA GLU A 469 -7.83 -15.21 13.19
C GLU A 469 -7.68 -14.50 11.83
N LEU A 470 -8.41 -14.97 10.81
CA LEU A 470 -8.41 -14.36 9.49
C LEU A 470 -9.03 -12.95 9.49
N ALA A 471 -10.01 -12.68 10.36
CA ALA A 471 -10.56 -11.34 10.56
C ALA A 471 -9.54 -10.41 11.23
N ALA A 472 -8.87 -10.87 12.30
CA ALA A 472 -7.81 -10.12 12.99
C ALA A 472 -6.65 -9.79 12.03
N ALA A 473 -6.15 -10.79 11.29
CA ALA A 473 -5.11 -10.61 10.28
C ALA A 473 -5.52 -9.63 9.17
N ARG A 474 -6.80 -9.59 8.76
CA ARG A 474 -7.33 -8.59 7.83
C ARG A 474 -7.38 -7.18 8.42
N THR A 475 -7.68 -7.02 9.71
CA THR A 475 -7.63 -5.70 10.37
C THR A 475 -6.20 -5.18 10.49
N GLU A 476 -5.24 -6.03 10.85
CA GLU A 476 -3.83 -5.62 10.97
C GLU A 476 -3.22 -5.30 9.60
N ASN A 477 -3.54 -6.08 8.54
CA ASN A 477 -3.13 -5.73 7.17
C ASN A 477 -3.71 -4.37 6.72
N ARG A 478 -4.92 -4.01 7.15
CA ARG A 478 -5.48 -2.67 6.87
C ARG A 478 -4.70 -1.59 7.61
N ARG A 479 -4.43 -1.78 8.91
CA ARG A 479 -3.64 -0.86 9.74
C ARG A 479 -2.24 -0.60 9.14
N LEU A 480 -1.54 -1.67 8.76
CA LEU A 480 -0.23 -1.61 8.09
C LEU A 480 -0.30 -0.92 6.72
N THR A 481 -1.39 -1.08 5.97
CA THR A 481 -1.58 -0.38 4.69
C THR A 481 -1.80 1.12 4.90
N GLU A 482 -2.57 1.51 5.92
CA GLU A 482 -2.80 2.91 6.29
C GLU A 482 -1.52 3.59 6.81
N GLU A 483 -0.72 2.87 7.61
CA GLU A 483 0.60 3.29 8.07
C GLU A 483 1.61 3.43 6.92
N LEU A 484 1.66 2.48 5.98
CA LEU A 484 2.50 2.58 4.78
C LEU A 484 2.13 3.79 3.92
N VAL A 485 0.83 4.07 3.75
CA VAL A 485 0.33 5.23 2.99
C VAL A 485 0.63 6.55 3.74
N SER A 486 0.60 6.59 5.07
CA SER A 486 0.99 7.78 5.82
C SER A 486 2.49 8.05 5.72
N SER A 487 3.32 7.00 5.82
CA SER A 487 4.77 7.07 5.62
C SER A 487 5.14 7.48 4.19
N HIS A 488 4.39 7.04 3.17
CA HIS A 488 4.62 7.46 1.80
C HIS A 488 4.36 8.96 1.61
N ARG A 489 3.26 9.50 2.15
CA ARG A 489 2.99 10.96 2.14
C ARG A 489 4.05 11.77 2.90
N ALA A 490 4.55 11.23 4.01
CA ALA A 490 5.67 11.86 4.73
C ALA A 490 6.93 11.92 3.83
N ALA A 491 7.24 10.85 3.10
CA ALA A 491 8.33 10.84 2.13
C ALA A 491 8.10 11.80 0.95
N GLU A 492 6.87 11.89 0.42
CA GLU A 492 6.49 12.85 -0.63
C GLU A 492 6.73 14.30 -0.16
N THR A 493 6.24 14.69 1.03
CA THR A 493 6.45 16.05 1.57
C THR A 493 7.93 16.35 1.92
N LEU A 494 8.73 15.34 2.27
CA LEU A 494 10.18 15.49 2.40
C LEU A 494 10.86 15.67 1.04
N GLN A 495 10.41 14.97 0.00
CA GLN A 495 10.92 15.14 -1.36
C GLN A 495 10.55 16.51 -1.95
N GLU A 496 9.35 17.02 -1.69
CA GLU A 496 8.94 18.40 -2.02
C GLU A 496 9.84 19.43 -1.31
N ARG A 497 10.08 19.27 0.00
CA ARG A 497 11.01 20.12 0.76
C ARG A 497 12.44 20.05 0.24
N MET A 498 12.92 18.88 -0.19
CA MET A 498 14.25 18.75 -0.82
C MET A 498 14.30 19.45 -2.17
N ALA A 499 13.25 19.35 -3.00
CA ALA A 499 13.19 20.06 -4.29
C ALA A 499 13.17 21.59 -4.11
N GLU A 500 12.43 22.09 -3.11
CA GLU A 500 12.38 23.50 -2.75
C GLU A 500 13.72 24.02 -2.18
N LEU A 501 14.41 23.19 -1.39
CA LEU A 501 15.73 23.52 -0.86
C LEU A 501 16.79 23.51 -1.98
N ILE A 502 16.69 22.61 -2.96
CA ILE A 502 17.49 22.66 -4.18
C ILE A 502 17.22 23.96 -4.95
N ARG A 503 15.96 24.28 -5.25
CA ARG A 503 15.55 25.51 -5.95
C ARG A 503 16.14 26.77 -5.31
N THR A 504 16.00 26.91 -3.99
CA THR A 504 16.54 28.07 -3.26
C THR A 504 18.07 28.11 -3.18
N THR A 505 18.76 26.96 -3.27
CA THR A 505 20.23 26.94 -3.43
C THR A 505 20.68 27.27 -4.86
N GLU A 506 19.93 26.86 -5.89
CA GLU A 506 20.19 27.23 -7.29
C GLU A 506 19.97 28.73 -7.52
N GLU A 507 18.91 29.30 -6.94
CA GLU A 507 18.66 30.75 -6.95
C GLU A 507 19.80 31.54 -6.30
N ARG A 508 20.26 31.14 -5.10
CA ARG A 508 21.41 31.77 -4.44
C ARG A 508 22.74 31.59 -5.17
N GLN A 509 22.92 30.49 -5.90
CA GLN A 509 24.07 30.33 -6.79
C GLN A 509 23.98 31.28 -7.99
N GLY A 510 22.77 31.52 -8.52
CA GLY A 510 22.51 32.55 -9.53
C GLY A 510 22.79 33.96 -9.04
N GLU A 511 22.25 34.33 -7.87
CA GLU A 511 22.50 35.62 -7.20
C GLU A 511 24.00 35.86 -6.98
N LEU A 512 24.71 34.86 -6.45
CA LEU A 512 26.16 34.95 -6.19
C LEU A 512 26.99 35.02 -7.48
N ALA A 513 26.60 34.29 -8.53
CA ALA A 513 27.24 34.40 -9.85
C ALA A 513 26.99 35.78 -10.50
N GLN A 514 25.80 36.36 -10.33
CA GLN A 514 25.48 37.70 -10.78
C GLN A 514 26.29 38.75 -10.01
N ALA A 515 26.37 38.63 -8.67
CA ALA A 515 27.18 39.51 -7.83
C ALA A 515 28.68 39.45 -8.18
N LEU A 516 29.22 38.25 -8.46
CA LEU A 516 30.59 38.11 -8.97
C LEU A 516 30.80 38.76 -10.33
N SER A 517 29.81 38.67 -11.24
CA SER A 517 29.87 39.34 -12.55
C SER A 517 29.85 40.86 -12.42
N VAL A 518 29.02 41.41 -11.52
CA VAL A 518 29.00 42.84 -11.20
C VAL A 518 30.35 43.28 -10.61
N ALA A 519 30.84 42.61 -9.57
CA ALA A 519 32.14 42.93 -8.96
C ALA A 519 33.32 42.82 -9.94
N GLN A 520 33.29 41.88 -10.90
CA GLN A 520 34.27 41.81 -11.98
C GLN A 520 34.17 43.01 -12.95
N SER A 521 32.96 43.45 -13.27
CA SER A 521 32.76 44.65 -14.11
C SER A 521 33.18 45.94 -13.40
N GLU A 522 32.92 46.06 -12.10
CA GLU A 522 33.35 47.17 -11.25
C GLU A 522 34.86 47.20 -11.07
N ALA A 523 35.51 46.05 -10.85
CA ALA A 523 36.97 45.94 -10.82
C ALA A 523 37.60 46.29 -12.18
N GLY A 524 36.97 45.89 -13.28
CA GLY A 524 37.38 46.29 -14.64
C GLY A 524 37.24 47.81 -14.86
N HIS A 525 36.14 48.41 -14.42
CA HIS A 525 35.94 49.86 -14.51
C HIS A 525 36.91 50.64 -13.61
N GLY A 526 37.18 50.13 -12.39
CA GLY A 526 38.21 50.67 -11.49
C GLY A 526 39.62 50.58 -12.07
N ALA A 527 39.94 49.53 -12.83
CA ALA A 527 41.21 49.43 -13.56
C ALA A 527 41.31 50.45 -14.71
N VAL A 528 40.21 50.73 -15.42
CA VAL A 528 40.15 51.80 -16.43
C VAL A 528 40.33 53.18 -15.77
N LEU A 529 39.60 53.46 -14.69
CA LEU A 529 39.74 54.70 -13.92
C LEU A 529 41.15 54.89 -13.35
N ALA A 530 41.80 53.82 -12.89
CA ALA A 530 43.20 53.87 -12.45
C ALA A 530 44.16 54.18 -13.61
N GLN A 531 43.92 53.65 -14.81
CA GLN A 531 44.70 53.96 -16.01
C GLN A 531 44.45 55.41 -16.49
N GLU A 532 43.22 55.90 -16.43
CA GLU A 532 42.88 57.29 -16.73
C GLU A 532 43.52 58.26 -15.72
N LEU A 533 43.51 57.94 -14.43
CA LEU A 533 44.24 58.70 -13.40
C LEU A 533 45.76 58.70 -13.62
N LEU A 534 46.33 57.60 -14.12
CA LEU A 534 47.76 57.50 -14.43
C LEU A 534 48.10 58.41 -15.63
N VAL A 535 47.33 58.35 -16.72
CA VAL A 535 47.49 59.25 -17.89
C VAL A 535 47.25 60.72 -17.52
N MET A 536 46.27 61.00 -16.67
CA MET A 536 46.04 62.34 -16.14
C MET A 536 47.24 62.82 -15.31
N ASN A 537 47.80 61.97 -14.44
CA ASN A 537 49.01 62.27 -13.66
C ASN A 537 50.22 62.55 -14.56
N GLU A 538 50.46 61.74 -15.60
CA GLU A 538 51.51 61.99 -16.61
C GLU A 538 51.29 63.33 -17.32
N SER A 539 50.05 63.65 -17.70
CA SER A 539 49.71 64.93 -18.32
C SER A 539 49.93 66.12 -17.38
N THR A 540 49.63 65.98 -16.08
CA THR A 540 49.90 67.03 -15.09
C THR A 540 51.38 67.19 -14.82
N GLN A 541 52.18 66.11 -14.81
CA GLN A 541 53.64 66.21 -14.67
C GLN A 541 54.28 66.88 -15.89
N GLU A 542 53.79 66.62 -17.10
CA GLU A 542 54.25 67.32 -18.31
C GLU A 542 53.80 68.79 -18.31
N LEU A 543 52.58 69.11 -17.84
CA LEU A 543 52.14 70.49 -17.65
C LEU A 543 52.96 71.23 -16.58
N GLU A 544 53.27 70.60 -15.44
CA GLU A 544 54.17 71.16 -14.41
C GLU A 544 55.57 71.41 -14.94
N LYS A 545 56.09 70.49 -15.76
CA LYS A 545 57.38 70.64 -16.47
C LYS A 545 57.34 71.77 -17.51
N GLN A 546 56.23 71.95 -18.22
CA GLN A 546 56.04 73.10 -19.12
C GLN A 546 55.92 74.43 -18.35
N LEU A 547 55.24 74.43 -17.20
CA LEU A 547 55.12 75.60 -16.31
C LEU A 547 56.47 75.93 -15.64
N SER A 548 57.26 74.92 -15.29
CA SER A 548 58.66 75.03 -14.87
C SER A 548 59.53 75.66 -15.97
N ASN A 549 59.46 75.14 -17.20
CA ASN A 549 60.18 75.70 -18.35
C ASN A 549 59.75 77.15 -18.64
N ALA A 550 58.45 77.45 -18.56
CA ALA A 550 57.92 78.80 -18.74
C ALA A 550 58.34 79.76 -17.59
N ARG A 551 58.44 79.28 -16.35
CA ARG A 551 59.06 80.05 -15.26
C ARG A 551 60.53 80.31 -15.54
N ASN A 552 61.27 79.31 -16.00
CA ASN A 552 62.70 79.44 -16.31
C ASN A 552 62.93 80.46 -17.44
N THR A 553 62.14 80.42 -18.53
CA THR A 553 62.23 81.44 -19.59
C THR A 553 61.79 82.82 -19.11
N VAL A 554 60.76 82.94 -18.26
CA VAL A 554 60.39 84.21 -17.63
C VAL A 554 61.49 84.74 -16.71
N THR A 555 62.21 83.89 -15.98
CA THR A 555 63.37 84.34 -15.17
C THR A 555 64.56 84.76 -16.05
N VAL A 556 64.82 84.06 -17.16
CA VAL A 556 65.89 84.43 -18.11
C VAL A 556 65.57 85.76 -18.80
N LEU A 557 64.35 85.91 -19.32
CA LEU A 557 63.86 87.19 -19.87
C LEU A 557 63.84 88.30 -18.81
N GLY A 558 63.59 87.96 -17.54
CA GLY A 558 63.70 88.87 -16.40
C GLY A 558 65.13 89.34 -16.14
N THR A 559 66.12 88.45 -16.23
CA THR A 559 67.55 88.81 -16.13
C THR A 559 68.04 89.59 -17.35
N GLU A 560 67.62 89.23 -18.57
CA GLU A 560 67.92 89.98 -19.80
C GLU A 560 67.28 91.38 -19.78
N LEU A 561 66.06 91.51 -19.25
CA LEU A 561 65.41 92.81 -19.01
C LEU A 561 66.17 93.61 -17.94
N GLY A 562 66.65 92.96 -16.87
CA GLY A 562 67.54 93.58 -15.88
C GLY A 562 68.82 94.13 -16.52
N GLU A 563 69.53 93.30 -17.30
CA GLU A 563 70.75 93.68 -18.02
C GLU A 563 70.54 94.81 -19.05
N THR A 564 69.37 94.88 -19.69
CA THR A 564 69.04 95.95 -20.64
C THR A 564 68.62 97.23 -19.93
N VAL A 565 67.98 97.14 -18.76
CA VAL A 565 67.73 98.29 -17.87
C VAL A 565 69.04 98.83 -17.28
N GLU A 566 69.96 97.96 -16.85
CA GLU A 566 71.29 98.38 -16.39
C GLU A 566 72.11 99.01 -17.53
N ARG A 567 72.10 98.44 -18.75
CA ARG A 567 72.70 99.08 -19.93
C ARG A 567 72.05 100.43 -20.25
N ASN A 568 70.72 100.56 -20.17
CA ASN A 568 70.05 101.84 -20.39
C ASN A 568 70.44 102.86 -19.32
N SER A 569 70.55 102.46 -18.04
CA SER A 569 71.02 103.36 -16.97
C SER A 569 72.48 103.77 -17.16
N GLN A 570 73.36 102.86 -17.60
CA GLN A 570 74.74 103.17 -17.99
C GLN A 570 74.78 104.13 -19.19
N LEU A 571 73.94 103.91 -20.21
CA LEU A 571 73.81 104.78 -21.37
C LEU A 571 73.31 106.17 -20.96
N GLU A 572 72.26 106.28 -20.13
CA GLU A 572 71.78 107.54 -19.56
C GLU A 572 72.87 108.27 -18.78
N LEU A 573 73.65 107.57 -17.95
CA LEU A 573 74.80 108.14 -17.24
C LEU A 573 75.88 108.67 -18.21
N THR A 574 76.19 107.94 -19.30
CA THR A 574 77.11 108.46 -20.33
C THR A 574 76.52 109.65 -21.09
N LEU A 575 75.22 109.66 -21.35
CA LEU A 575 74.52 110.72 -22.08
C LEU A 575 74.43 112.00 -21.24
N ASP A 576 74.21 111.89 -19.93
CA ASP A 576 74.29 113.01 -18.99
C ASP A 576 75.75 113.46 -18.74
N GLY A 577 76.73 112.56 -18.87
CA GLY A 577 78.14 112.91 -18.99
C GLY A 577 78.40 113.78 -20.23
N SER A 578 78.00 113.32 -21.41
CA SER A 578 78.11 114.08 -22.67
C SER A 578 77.33 115.40 -22.63
N ARG A 579 76.19 115.48 -21.93
CA ARG A 579 75.46 116.74 -21.72
C ARG A 579 76.24 117.72 -20.85
N LYS A 580 76.93 117.25 -19.80
CA LYS A 580 77.82 118.08 -18.99
C LYS A 580 79.01 118.59 -19.80
N GLU A 581 79.62 117.74 -20.62
CA GLU A 581 80.67 118.15 -21.57
C GLU A 581 80.16 119.18 -22.59
N VAL A 582 78.96 119.00 -23.13
CA VAL A 582 78.32 119.95 -24.07
C VAL A 582 78.02 121.29 -23.38
N GLU A 583 77.52 121.30 -22.15
CA GLU A 583 77.31 122.55 -21.39
C GLU A 583 78.63 123.20 -20.96
N GLU A 584 79.69 122.45 -20.66
CA GLU A 584 81.02 122.99 -20.41
C GLU A 584 81.63 123.60 -21.69
N LEU A 585 81.47 122.93 -22.84
CA LEU A 585 81.85 123.47 -24.15
C LEU A 585 81.04 124.71 -24.52
N LYS A 586 79.74 124.73 -24.22
CA LYS A 586 78.85 125.89 -24.39
C LYS A 586 79.24 127.05 -23.48
N GLY A 587 79.67 126.78 -22.24
CA GLY A 587 80.29 127.74 -21.33
C GLY A 587 81.61 128.30 -21.88
N LYS A 588 82.48 127.43 -22.42
CA LYS A 588 83.72 127.83 -23.10
C LYS A 588 83.43 128.73 -24.31
N ILE A 589 82.46 128.38 -25.16
CA ILE A 589 81.99 129.19 -26.30
C ILE A 589 81.43 130.54 -25.86
N MET A 590 80.65 130.59 -24.78
CA MET A 590 80.19 131.86 -24.21
C MET A 590 81.37 132.72 -23.73
N SER A 591 82.38 132.11 -23.08
CA SER A 591 83.58 132.85 -22.62
C SER A 591 84.47 133.37 -23.75
N THR A 592 84.58 132.66 -24.88
CA THR A 592 85.32 133.14 -26.05
C THR A 592 84.56 134.24 -26.77
N LYS A 593 83.22 134.14 -26.83
CA LYS A 593 82.36 135.19 -27.38
C LYS A 593 82.33 136.45 -26.50
N GLN A 594 82.43 136.31 -25.18
CA GLN A 594 82.65 137.43 -24.26
C GLN A 594 83.98 138.15 -24.57
N ARG A 595 85.06 137.39 -24.82
CA ARG A 595 86.37 137.92 -25.26
C ARG A 595 86.31 138.59 -26.64
N GLU A 596 85.51 138.08 -27.58
CA GLU A 596 85.29 138.67 -28.90
C GLU A 596 84.65 140.06 -28.79
N VAL A 597 83.68 140.22 -27.88
CA VAL A 597 83.05 141.52 -27.55
C VAL A 597 84.04 142.47 -26.86
N GLU A 598 84.89 141.98 -25.94
CA GLU A 598 85.97 142.80 -25.38
C GLU A 598 86.97 143.28 -26.44
N LEU A 599 87.36 142.41 -27.37
CA LEU A 599 88.36 142.73 -28.40
C LEU A 599 87.80 143.72 -29.44
N THR A 600 86.54 143.58 -29.84
CA THR A 600 85.87 144.54 -30.73
C THR A 600 85.64 145.90 -30.06
N SER A 601 85.34 145.92 -28.76
CA SER A 601 85.32 147.16 -27.94
C SER A 601 86.69 147.85 -27.91
N LYS A 602 87.78 147.08 -27.71
CA LYS A 602 89.16 147.59 -27.72
C LYS A 602 89.60 148.08 -29.10
N LEU A 603 89.08 147.50 -30.19
CA LEU A 603 89.32 147.96 -31.56
C LEU A 603 88.70 149.34 -31.83
N LEU A 604 87.44 149.54 -31.43
CA LEU A 604 86.75 150.84 -31.55
C LEU A 604 87.43 151.97 -30.77
N ALA A 605 88.03 151.65 -29.62
CA ALA A 605 88.84 152.62 -28.87
C ALA A 605 90.11 153.04 -29.63
N ALA A 606 90.72 152.15 -30.41
CA ALA A 606 91.94 152.43 -31.17
C ALA A 606 91.68 153.42 -32.32
N ASP A 607 90.63 153.21 -33.13
CA ASP A 607 90.30 154.13 -34.25
C ASP A 607 89.93 155.55 -33.76
N ALA A 608 89.32 155.69 -32.57
CA ALA A 608 89.09 156.98 -31.95
C ALA A 608 90.40 157.74 -31.63
N THR A 609 91.42 157.04 -31.10
CA THR A 609 92.74 157.68 -30.85
C THR A 609 93.44 158.08 -32.15
N ARG A 610 93.26 157.30 -33.23
CA ARG A 610 93.87 157.56 -34.54
C ARG A 610 93.35 158.85 -35.18
N GLN A 611 92.05 159.13 -35.12
CA GLN A 611 91.50 160.38 -35.66
C GLN A 611 92.08 161.63 -34.96
N SER A 612 92.33 161.58 -33.65
CA SER A 612 92.88 162.73 -32.91
C SER A 612 94.33 163.09 -33.30
N LEU A 613 95.09 162.16 -33.90
CA LEU A 613 96.48 162.40 -34.29
C LEU A 613 96.59 163.15 -35.63
N ASP A 614 95.77 162.83 -36.62
CA ASP A 614 95.84 163.47 -37.96
C ASP A 614 95.53 164.98 -37.89
N GLU A 615 94.65 165.42 -36.98
CA GLU A 615 94.37 166.85 -36.79
C GLU A 615 95.58 167.62 -36.23
N THR A 616 96.33 167.05 -35.28
CA THR A 616 97.51 167.71 -34.67
C THR A 616 98.66 167.95 -35.65
N ILE A 617 98.78 167.12 -36.69
CA ILE A 617 99.89 167.14 -37.66
C ILE A 617 99.81 168.34 -38.62
N THR A 618 98.62 168.92 -38.82
CA THR A 618 98.44 170.07 -39.73
C THR A 618 98.67 171.43 -39.05
N SER A 619 98.51 171.52 -37.73
CA SER A 619 98.58 172.78 -36.98
C SER A 619 100.03 173.24 -36.70
N MET A 620 100.95 172.33 -36.35
CA MET A 620 102.28 172.69 -35.83
C MET A 620 103.33 173.11 -36.89
N LYS A 621 102.95 173.38 -38.15
CA LYS A 621 103.93 173.55 -39.25
C LYS A 621 104.33 174.99 -39.57
N ASN A 622 103.60 176.00 -39.09
CA ASN A 622 103.78 177.40 -39.53
C ASN A 622 104.32 178.37 -38.46
N GLU A 623 104.39 178.00 -37.18
CA GLU A 623 104.62 179.00 -36.11
C GLU A 623 105.56 178.54 -34.99
N SER A 624 106.85 178.37 -35.32
CA SER A 624 107.91 179.19 -34.69
C SER A 624 109.25 178.96 -35.41
N ARG A 625 109.68 179.97 -36.15
CA ARG A 625 111.04 180.04 -36.73
C ARG A 625 111.92 181.04 -35.96
N ALA A 626 111.57 181.30 -34.70
CA ALA A 626 112.04 182.45 -33.94
C ALA A 626 112.16 182.19 -32.43
N GLU A 627 112.94 181.18 -32.02
CA GLU A 627 113.88 181.33 -30.89
C GLU A 627 114.94 180.20 -30.89
N GLN A 628 116.01 180.44 -31.64
CA GLN A 628 117.23 179.64 -31.62
C GLN A 628 118.17 180.19 -30.54
N VAL A 629 118.94 179.32 -29.87
CA VAL A 629 120.03 179.64 -28.93
C VAL A 629 119.62 180.13 -27.52
N LYS A 630 119.40 179.16 -26.61
CA LYS A 630 119.89 179.19 -25.21
C LYS A 630 119.82 177.80 -24.59
N ALA A 631 120.93 177.32 -24.01
CA ALA A 631 121.10 176.19 -23.07
C ALA A 631 120.23 174.91 -23.30
N GLN A 632 120.72 173.71 -23.63
CA GLN A 632 122.03 173.07 -23.40
C GLN A 632 122.52 173.14 -21.94
N THR A 633 122.56 171.97 -21.27
CA THR A 633 122.55 171.77 -19.79
C THR A 633 121.23 172.23 -19.13
N THR A 634 120.67 171.57 -18.12
CA THR A 634 121.17 170.49 -17.22
C THR A 634 119.96 169.58 -16.92
N ILE A 635 119.97 168.28 -17.22
CA ILE A 635 120.44 167.17 -16.35
C ILE A 635 119.96 167.31 -14.88
N LEU A 636 118.77 166.77 -14.57
CA LEU A 636 118.45 165.94 -13.38
C LEU A 636 116.94 165.62 -13.33
N GLY A 637 116.59 164.38 -12.97
CA GLY A 637 115.18 163.92 -12.88
C GLY A 637 114.98 162.42 -13.17
N LEU A 638 115.48 161.55 -12.29
CA LEU A 638 115.34 160.08 -12.38
C LEU A 638 114.45 159.54 -11.24
N LEU A 639 113.96 158.28 -11.39
CA LEU A 639 113.35 157.39 -10.35
C LEU A 639 111.87 157.70 -9.95
N GLU A 640 110.94 156.78 -9.61
CA GLU A 640 110.72 155.30 -9.78
C GLU A 640 109.19 155.09 -10.12
N LYS A 641 108.56 153.94 -10.51
CA LYS A 641 108.76 152.46 -10.48
C LYS A 641 108.40 151.73 -9.15
N ILE A 642 108.00 150.43 -9.23
CA ILE A 642 107.44 149.53 -8.17
C ILE A 642 105.96 149.83 -7.81
N ASP A 643 104.98 148.91 -7.68
CA ASP A 643 104.86 147.44 -7.97
C ASP A 643 103.35 147.10 -8.31
N GLY A 644 102.71 145.92 -8.25
CA GLY A 644 103.03 144.57 -7.70
C GLY A 644 101.92 143.50 -7.96
N LEU A 645 101.64 142.61 -6.99
CA LEU A 645 100.81 141.38 -7.12
C LEU A 645 99.97 141.04 -5.86
N GLN A 646 98.89 140.24 -5.97
CA GLN A 646 98.65 138.93 -5.25
C GLN A 646 97.18 138.38 -5.28
N THR A 647 96.97 137.15 -4.78
CA THR A 647 95.72 136.31 -4.72
C THR A 647 95.65 135.55 -3.36
N LEU A 648 94.84 134.52 -3.00
CA LEU A 648 93.96 133.49 -3.62
C LEU A 648 93.08 132.83 -2.47
N ARG A 649 92.23 131.80 -2.73
CA ARG A 649 91.87 130.60 -1.88
C ARG A 649 90.42 130.06 -2.07
N ASP A 650 90.11 128.89 -1.48
CA ASP A 650 89.20 127.83 -1.98
C ASP A 650 88.15 127.23 -0.97
N ASN A 651 87.14 126.53 -1.52
CA ASN A 651 86.44 125.27 -1.10
C ASN A 651 85.62 125.03 0.21
N GLU A 652 84.56 124.19 0.02
CA GLU A 652 84.12 122.99 0.80
C GLU A 652 82.78 122.99 1.61
N ALA A 653 81.91 121.99 1.36
CA ALA A 653 81.06 121.23 2.32
C ALA A 653 79.91 120.41 1.65
N GLU A 654 79.53 119.24 2.20
CA GLU A 654 78.36 118.41 1.82
C GLU A 654 77.44 118.12 3.03
N ALA A 655 76.15 117.77 2.80
CA ALA A 655 75.47 116.57 3.35
C ALA A 655 73.91 116.66 3.36
N GLU A 656 73.20 115.86 2.55
CA GLU A 656 71.82 115.40 2.84
C GLU A 656 71.38 114.23 1.93
N SER A 657 71.18 113.02 2.48
CA SER A 657 70.81 111.84 1.65
C SER A 657 70.00 110.72 2.34
N PHE A 658 69.91 110.68 3.68
CA PHE A 658 69.44 109.48 4.40
C PHE A 658 67.91 109.29 4.52
N ARG A 659 67.07 110.20 4.00
CA ARG A 659 65.62 110.18 4.25
C ARG A 659 64.82 109.16 3.42
N GLY A 660 65.29 108.76 2.24
CA GLY A 660 64.51 107.94 1.30
C GLY A 660 64.48 106.43 1.56
N ARG A 661 65.37 105.90 2.41
CA ARG A 661 65.70 104.45 2.44
C ARG A 661 64.96 103.60 3.48
N ILE A 662 64.12 104.22 4.32
CA ILE A 662 63.40 103.54 5.42
C ILE A 662 62.02 103.02 4.98
N GLY A 663 61.22 103.84 4.29
CA GLY A 663 59.83 103.49 3.94
C GLY A 663 59.67 102.29 2.97
N ALA A 664 60.74 101.86 2.30
CA ALA A 664 60.71 100.71 1.40
C ALA A 664 60.69 99.35 2.13
N LEU A 665 61.09 99.30 3.42
CA LEU A 665 61.18 98.04 4.18
C LEU A 665 59.88 97.68 4.91
N GLU A 666 59.06 98.67 5.27
CA GLU A 666 57.83 98.46 6.05
C GLU A 666 56.75 97.74 5.24
N GLY A 667 56.62 98.05 3.93
CA GLY A 667 55.67 97.38 3.04
C GLY A 667 55.95 95.89 2.80
N VAL A 668 57.21 95.47 2.87
CA VAL A 668 57.61 94.05 2.69
C VAL A 668 57.23 93.22 3.93
N ILE A 669 57.31 93.81 5.12
CA ILE A 669 56.99 93.14 6.39
C ILE A 669 55.49 92.80 6.47
N GLU A 670 54.61 93.70 6.04
CA GLU A 670 53.16 93.48 6.14
C GLU A 670 52.66 92.45 5.10
N GLY A 671 53.25 92.42 3.89
CA GLY A 671 52.98 91.37 2.90
C GLY A 671 53.33 89.96 3.40
N LEU A 672 54.45 89.82 4.14
CA LEU A 672 54.86 88.54 4.73
C LEU A 672 53.93 88.09 5.87
N ARG A 673 53.39 89.02 6.67
CA ARG A 673 52.41 88.69 7.73
C ARG A 673 51.14 88.05 7.16
N LEU A 674 50.60 88.59 6.07
CA LEU A 674 49.38 88.08 5.44
C LEU A 674 49.55 86.64 4.91
N ILE A 675 50.72 86.34 4.35
CA ILE A 675 51.08 84.99 3.87
C ILE A 675 51.18 84.00 5.04
N ILE A 676 51.84 84.38 6.14
CA ILE A 676 51.97 83.56 7.34
C ILE A 676 50.60 83.26 7.98
N GLN A 677 49.69 84.24 8.00
CA GLN A 677 48.35 84.06 8.56
C GLN A 677 47.52 83.06 7.74
N ASN A 678 47.49 83.19 6.41
CA ASN A 678 46.80 82.26 5.52
C ASN A 678 47.35 80.82 5.64
N ALA A 679 48.66 80.66 5.79
CA ALA A 679 49.28 79.35 6.00
C ALA A 679 48.86 78.71 7.35
N ASN A 680 48.74 79.50 8.40
CA ASN A 680 48.37 79.05 9.75
C ASN A 680 46.91 78.58 9.83
N ASP A 681 45.97 79.28 9.17
CA ASP A 681 44.57 78.85 9.10
C ASP A 681 44.38 77.63 8.18
N GLY A 682 45.19 77.49 7.12
CA GLY A 682 45.31 76.23 6.37
C GLY A 682 45.77 75.06 7.26
N GLN A 683 46.79 75.28 8.10
CA GLN A 683 47.30 74.26 9.03
C GLN A 683 46.25 73.83 10.06
N LYS A 684 45.47 74.76 10.64
CA LYS A 684 44.35 74.44 11.54
C LYS A 684 43.31 73.56 10.87
N THR A 685 42.95 73.89 9.62
CA THR A 685 41.93 73.17 8.85
C THR A 685 42.37 71.74 8.54
N ALA A 686 43.63 71.55 8.15
CA ALA A 686 44.21 70.22 7.95
C ALA A 686 44.28 69.39 9.26
N LEU A 687 44.58 70.04 10.39
CA LEU A 687 44.69 69.37 11.70
C LEU A 687 43.31 68.96 12.25
N ALA A 688 42.25 69.73 11.96
CA ALA A 688 40.87 69.33 12.23
C ALA A 688 40.45 68.10 11.40
N ALA A 689 40.73 68.10 10.09
CA ALA A 689 40.45 66.96 9.22
C ALA A 689 41.20 65.68 9.65
N PHE A 690 42.47 65.81 10.02
CA PHE A 690 43.27 64.70 10.55
C PHE A 690 42.66 64.09 11.83
N ASN A 691 42.12 64.91 12.73
CA ASN A 691 41.45 64.41 13.92
C ASN A 691 40.12 63.70 13.61
N SER A 692 39.33 64.19 12.64
CA SER A 692 38.11 63.47 12.17
C SER A 692 38.45 62.08 11.66
N CYS A 693 39.39 61.96 10.72
CA CYS A 693 39.82 60.67 10.19
C CYS A 693 40.42 59.74 11.26
N LYS A 694 41.01 60.30 12.34
CA LYS A 694 41.53 59.54 13.48
C LYS A 694 40.41 58.99 14.37
N GLU A 695 39.33 59.73 14.57
CA GLU A 695 38.14 59.27 15.30
C GLU A 695 37.38 58.22 14.47
N GLU A 696 37.21 58.45 13.18
CA GLU A 696 36.66 57.48 12.22
C GLU A 696 37.48 56.17 12.18
N LEU A 697 38.82 56.25 12.18
CA LEU A 697 39.71 55.08 12.28
C LEU A 697 39.53 54.36 13.62
N GLY A 698 39.36 55.10 14.73
CA GLY A 698 39.08 54.52 16.05
C GLY A 698 37.73 53.79 16.11
N HIS A 699 36.69 54.33 15.46
CA HIS A 699 35.41 53.65 15.30
C HIS A 699 35.52 52.40 14.40
N ALA A 700 36.26 52.48 13.29
CA ALA A 700 36.50 51.34 12.41
C ALA A 700 37.29 50.22 13.11
N GLN A 701 38.31 50.55 13.91
CA GLN A 701 39.04 49.59 14.74
C GLN A 701 38.14 48.97 15.82
N SER A 702 37.30 49.78 16.48
CA SER A 702 36.34 49.29 17.48
C SER A 702 35.35 48.30 16.87
N ALA A 703 34.77 48.64 15.71
CA ALA A 703 33.86 47.76 14.96
C ALA A 703 34.57 46.46 14.49
N LEU A 704 35.81 46.56 14.02
CA LEU A 704 36.61 45.38 13.66
C LEU A 704 36.87 44.48 14.87
N THR A 705 37.17 45.03 16.06
CA THR A 705 37.32 44.21 17.28
C THR A 705 36.00 43.58 17.73
N ALA A 706 34.86 44.25 17.54
CA ALA A 706 33.55 43.67 17.81
C ALA A 706 33.29 42.47 16.88
N GLU A 707 33.50 42.62 15.56
CA GLU A 707 33.32 41.50 14.62
C GLU A 707 34.39 40.40 14.76
N GLN A 708 35.57 40.71 15.31
CA GLN A 708 36.52 39.69 15.73
C GLN A 708 35.91 38.82 16.85
N THR A 709 35.29 39.44 17.87
CA THR A 709 34.66 38.70 18.98
C THR A 709 33.40 37.95 18.60
N THR A 710 32.55 38.46 17.69
CA THR A 710 31.40 37.69 17.16
C THR A 710 31.90 36.46 16.38
N CYS A 711 32.94 36.61 15.55
CA CYS A 711 33.55 35.50 14.83
C CYS A 711 34.14 34.44 15.77
N ASP A 712 34.76 34.84 16.87
CA ASP A 712 35.30 33.88 17.86
C ASP A 712 34.20 33.19 18.66
N VAL A 713 33.12 33.89 19.04
CA VAL A 713 31.92 33.24 19.64
C VAL A 713 31.28 32.25 18.67
N LEU A 714 31.18 32.59 17.38
CA LEU A 714 30.64 31.69 16.35
C LEU A 714 31.57 30.48 16.10
N ARG A 715 32.90 30.64 16.21
CA ARG A 715 33.85 29.52 16.17
C ARG A 715 33.64 28.56 17.34
N VAL A 716 33.48 29.08 18.57
CA VAL A 716 33.20 28.25 19.76
C VAL A 716 31.89 27.48 19.57
N ALA A 717 30.80 28.17 19.21
CA ALA A 717 29.50 27.53 18.95
C ALA A 717 29.56 26.48 17.84
N LEU A 718 30.37 26.70 16.78
CA LEU A 718 30.60 25.70 15.73
C LEU A 718 31.36 24.48 16.25
N THR A 719 32.36 24.65 17.12
CA THR A 719 33.08 23.52 17.73
C THR A 719 32.20 22.73 18.70
N GLU A 720 31.36 23.40 19.50
CA GLU A 720 30.37 22.73 20.36
C GLU A 720 29.36 21.94 19.55
N ALA A 721 28.84 22.50 18.45
CA ALA A 721 27.94 21.81 17.54
C ALA A 721 28.60 20.60 16.87
N GLN A 722 29.87 20.71 16.47
CA GLN A 722 30.65 19.58 15.95
C GLN A 722 30.82 18.48 17.01
N GLU A 723 31.10 18.84 18.26
CA GLU A 723 31.22 17.85 19.34
C GLU A 723 29.88 17.17 19.66
N GLN A 724 28.76 17.91 19.67
CA GLN A 724 27.42 17.35 19.82
C GLN A 724 27.09 16.36 18.69
N VAL A 725 27.41 16.70 17.44
CA VAL A 725 27.26 15.77 16.30
C VAL A 725 28.15 14.53 16.46
N SER A 726 29.39 14.67 16.95
CA SER A 726 30.27 13.54 17.25
C SER A 726 29.71 12.63 18.35
N ARG A 727 29.18 13.20 19.44
CA ARG A 727 28.52 12.47 20.53
C ARG A 727 27.28 11.72 20.03
N LEU A 728 26.43 12.34 19.20
CA LEU A 728 25.26 11.71 18.58
C LEU A 728 25.64 10.58 17.61
N MET A 729 26.72 10.74 16.84
CA MET A 729 27.24 9.67 15.97
C MET A 729 27.75 8.46 16.75
N LEU A 730 28.40 8.68 17.91
CA LEU A 730 28.83 7.60 18.80
C LEU A 730 27.63 6.89 19.47
N ALA A 731 26.64 7.64 19.93
CA ALA A 731 25.40 7.07 20.48
C ALA A 731 24.68 6.20 19.43
N LYS A 732 24.49 6.73 18.22
CA LYS A 732 23.90 5.99 17.09
C LYS A 732 24.66 4.71 16.75
N ALA A 733 25.99 4.71 16.83
CA ALA A 733 26.80 3.51 16.61
C ALA A 733 26.62 2.45 17.73
N ALA A 734 26.42 2.88 18.98
CA ALA A 734 26.09 1.99 20.09
C ALA A 734 24.66 1.41 19.95
N ASP A 735 23.69 2.21 19.51
CA ASP A 735 22.33 1.76 19.20
C ASP A 735 22.32 0.75 18.04
N GLU A 736 23.04 1.04 16.95
CA GLU A 736 23.18 0.11 15.81
C GLU A 736 23.83 -1.22 16.22
N SER A 737 24.83 -1.19 17.11
CA SER A 737 25.44 -2.38 17.70
C SER A 737 24.43 -3.17 18.56
N THR A 738 23.64 -2.47 19.38
CA THR A 738 22.61 -3.08 20.25
C THR A 738 21.47 -3.70 19.42
N ILE A 739 21.05 -3.04 18.34
CA ILE A 739 20.07 -3.58 17.38
C ILE A 739 20.64 -4.82 16.68
N ALA A 740 21.94 -4.85 16.36
CA ALA A 740 22.58 -6.03 15.77
C ALA A 740 22.63 -7.22 16.74
N THR A 741 22.96 -7.01 18.02
CA THR A 741 22.96 -8.10 19.02
C THR A 741 21.56 -8.62 19.31
N LEU A 742 20.55 -7.73 19.40
CA LEU A 742 19.14 -8.12 19.55
C LEU A 742 18.63 -8.93 18.35
N ARG A 743 18.99 -8.56 17.11
CA ARG A 743 18.67 -9.34 15.90
C ARG A 743 19.33 -10.72 15.90
N ALA A 744 20.59 -10.81 16.32
CA ALA A 744 21.29 -12.10 16.45
C ALA A 744 20.66 -13.00 17.53
N ALA A 745 20.24 -12.42 18.68
CA ALA A 745 19.52 -13.14 19.72
C ALA A 745 18.14 -13.63 19.24
N TYR A 746 17.40 -12.79 18.51
CA TYR A 746 16.10 -13.16 17.93
C TYR A 746 16.21 -14.30 16.91
N GLU A 747 17.15 -14.24 15.97
CA GLU A 747 17.37 -15.34 15.00
C GLU A 747 17.85 -16.62 15.69
N LYS A 748 18.62 -16.54 16.79
CA LYS A 748 18.96 -17.72 17.61
C LYS A 748 17.71 -18.32 18.29
N TRP A 749 16.84 -17.48 18.88
CA TRP A 749 15.61 -17.94 19.53
C TRP A 749 14.64 -18.57 18.52
N LYS A 750 14.45 -17.92 17.37
CA LYS A 750 13.68 -18.43 16.22
C LYS A 750 14.23 -19.76 15.69
N LYS A 751 15.56 -19.94 15.63
CA LYS A 751 16.18 -21.22 15.28
C LYS A 751 15.86 -22.31 16.31
N MET A 752 15.99 -22.02 17.61
CA MET A 752 15.58 -22.93 18.68
C MET A 752 14.09 -23.28 18.63
N GLN A 753 13.22 -22.31 18.27
CA GLN A 753 11.79 -22.55 18.07
C GLN A 753 11.55 -23.52 16.90
N THR A 754 12.22 -23.34 15.76
CA THR A 754 12.10 -24.28 14.62
C THR A 754 12.68 -25.66 14.93
N GLU A 755 13.75 -25.73 15.71
CA GLU A 755 14.34 -27.01 16.16
C GLU A 755 13.38 -27.75 17.09
N CYS A 756 12.84 -27.07 18.12
CA CYS A 756 11.85 -27.62 19.03
C CYS A 756 10.55 -28.07 18.31
N LEU A 757 10.08 -27.31 17.32
CA LEU A 757 8.92 -27.72 16.51
C LEU A 757 9.23 -28.96 15.67
N SER A 758 10.41 -29.05 15.05
CA SER A 758 10.82 -30.25 14.30
C SER A 758 11.02 -31.48 15.19
N GLU A 759 11.43 -31.29 16.44
CA GLU A 759 11.56 -32.36 17.44
C GLU A 759 10.19 -32.83 17.95
N MET A 760 9.21 -31.92 18.10
CA MET A 760 7.81 -32.26 18.33
C MET A 760 7.19 -33.00 17.15
N GLU A 761 7.40 -32.54 15.90
CA GLU A 761 6.94 -33.24 14.69
C GLU A 761 7.55 -34.64 14.59
N SER A 762 8.85 -34.79 14.89
CA SER A 762 9.55 -36.07 14.92
C SER A 762 9.02 -37.02 15.99
N THR A 763 8.80 -36.54 17.22
CA THR A 763 8.28 -37.37 18.32
C THR A 763 6.80 -37.73 18.12
N VAL A 764 5.98 -36.85 17.54
CA VAL A 764 4.61 -37.17 17.12
C VAL A 764 4.61 -38.22 16.01
N CYS A 765 5.46 -38.09 14.99
CA CYS A 765 5.62 -39.13 13.95
C CYS A 765 6.01 -40.50 14.55
N TYR A 766 6.94 -40.53 15.50
CA TYR A 766 7.30 -41.76 16.22
C TYR A 766 6.13 -42.34 17.01
N LEU A 767 5.43 -41.53 17.81
CA LEU A 767 4.32 -41.98 18.66
C LEU A 767 3.09 -42.45 17.86
N VAL A 768 2.86 -41.90 16.66
CA VAL A 768 1.76 -42.30 15.77
C VAL A 768 2.08 -43.61 15.01
N ILE A 769 3.36 -43.86 14.69
CA ILE A 769 3.76 -45.05 13.92
C ILE A 769 3.99 -46.28 14.83
N HIS A 770 4.44 -46.10 16.07
CA HIS A 770 4.86 -47.22 16.92
C HIS A 770 3.79 -48.04 17.72
N PRO A 771 2.48 -47.73 17.76
CA PRO A 771 1.51 -48.56 18.51
C PRO A 771 1.28 -49.96 17.94
N LEU A 772 1.49 -50.16 16.63
CA LEU A 772 1.05 -51.35 15.88
C LEU A 772 2.02 -52.54 15.89
N TYR A 773 2.99 -52.58 16.82
CA TYR A 773 3.99 -53.67 16.89
C TYR A 773 4.18 -54.28 18.29
N MET A 774 3.29 -53.99 19.25
CA MET A 774 3.41 -54.46 20.65
C MET A 774 2.07 -54.92 21.27
N ARG A 775 1.34 -55.77 20.55
CA ARG A 775 0.33 -56.75 21.01
C ARG A 775 0.09 -57.72 19.83
N TYR A 776 0.13 -59.05 19.99
CA TYR A 776 -0.73 -59.93 20.81
C TYR A 776 -2.21 -59.81 20.46
#